data_AF-A0A2S3YPT1-F1
#
_entry.id   AF-A0A2S3YPT1-F1
#
_cell.length_a   1.000
_cell.length_b   1.000
_cell.length_c   1.000
_cell.angle_alpha   90.00
_cell.angle_beta   90.00
_cell.angle_gamma   90.00
#
_symmetry.space_group_name_H-M   'P 1'
#
loop_
_entity.id
_entity.type
_entity.pdbx_description
1 polymer ?
#
loop_
_entity_poly.entity_id
_entity_poly.type
_entity_poly.pdbx_seq_one_letter_code
_entity_poly.pdbx_strand_id
1 'polypeptide(L)'
;MAQPTIPSFADAFAYSFDAWQRSILFLDVMRQRGEQYEEHAAQTAPHVLNYDAELVVDGRTLDRPVNYALVRIVPPEGIVVDTLKRPFVVVDPRAGHGPGIGGFKADSEIGVAMKAGHPCYFIGFLPEPVPGQTIEDIARAEAVFLETVIARHPNADGKPCVIGNCQAGWAVMILASLRPELFGPIIIAGTPLSYWAGVRGQYPMRYSGGLLGGSWLTALTGDLGGGLFDGAWLVQNFENQNPANTLWSKQYNLYSKIDTEPERYLGFERWWGGHVTLNAEEMQFIVDELFVGNKLAAGEIRTSDGTAIDLRNIRSPIVVFCSKGDNITPPQQALDWILDLYDSVDEIRAYGQTIVYAVHDKIGHLGIFVSAGVARKEHDEFASNIDLIDVLPPGLYEAVLEPASEVAEGRALVAGEWVMRCEARTLDDIRALGGNDIEDEHRFAAAAKLSEVNLALYRTFLQPAVRAMVTPTFAEAMRRTHPLRLQYELFGPSNPFMAWIQAAAEHARENRKPAVAENPFLALQENMSQQIVSGLEAWRRTVEQLSEETFRAIYGSPVLQTALGIDSTSDRPRRPAKSPLHQELVKTRIASLRAEIAEGGLREALARALLFVGKARDGADERGFEAIRRLRRAHPTASQLTLPQFKALLRKQYFILLIDEEAALAAIPKLLPEDLDERHSAFNVLREVLEASGAIAGAAAERMERVERLFGLGSETVPFAARKSARERKTS
;
A
#
# COMPACT_ATOMS: atom_id res chain seq x y z
N MET A 1 -32.49 11.98 -34.59
CA MET A 1 -33.19 10.86 -33.93
C MET A 1 -33.63 9.90 -35.02
N ALA A 2 -32.95 8.76 -35.16
CA ALA A 2 -33.35 7.73 -36.11
C ALA A 2 -34.65 7.06 -35.62
N GLN A 3 -35.62 6.86 -36.52
CA GLN A 3 -36.85 6.15 -36.21
C GLN A 3 -36.52 4.71 -35.76
N PRO A 4 -37.22 4.15 -34.75
CA PRO A 4 -37.05 2.75 -34.38
C PRO A 4 -37.49 1.87 -35.55
N THR A 5 -36.52 1.26 -36.24
CA THR A 5 -36.75 0.29 -37.30
C THR A 5 -37.25 -1.01 -36.69
N ILE A 6 -38.37 -1.53 -37.20
CA ILE A 6 -38.91 -2.84 -36.81
C ILE A 6 -37.86 -3.91 -37.16
N PRO A 7 -37.44 -4.77 -36.22
CA PRO A 7 -36.43 -5.79 -36.48
C PRO A 7 -36.82 -6.69 -37.66
N SER A 8 -35.91 -6.87 -38.62
CA SER A 8 -36.16 -7.75 -39.77
C SER A 8 -35.68 -9.18 -39.50
N PHE A 9 -36.14 -10.14 -40.32
CA PHE A 9 -35.61 -11.50 -40.31
C PHE A 9 -34.11 -11.55 -40.62
N ALA A 10 -33.62 -10.66 -41.49
CA ALA A 10 -32.21 -10.56 -41.82
C ALA A 10 -31.38 -10.11 -40.59
N ASP A 11 -31.89 -9.16 -39.80
CA ASP A 11 -31.25 -8.73 -38.56
C ASP A 11 -31.19 -9.88 -37.54
N ALA A 12 -32.27 -10.63 -37.40
CA ALA A 12 -32.34 -11.78 -36.49
C ALA A 12 -31.36 -12.90 -36.91
N PHE A 13 -31.29 -13.19 -38.21
CA PHE A 13 -30.37 -14.18 -38.74
C PHE A 13 -28.89 -13.76 -38.56
N ALA A 14 -28.56 -12.51 -38.93
CA ALA A 14 -27.21 -11.98 -38.77
C ALA A 14 -26.76 -11.99 -37.30
N TYR A 15 -27.63 -11.55 -36.39
CA TYR A 15 -27.36 -11.61 -34.95
C TYR A 15 -27.19 -13.05 -34.44
N SER A 16 -28.09 -13.96 -34.83
CA SER A 16 -28.04 -15.36 -34.36
C SER A 16 -26.78 -16.07 -34.84
N PHE A 17 -26.36 -15.81 -36.07
CA PHE A 17 -25.12 -16.36 -36.63
C PHE A 17 -23.89 -15.79 -35.90
N ASP A 18 -23.84 -14.48 -35.68
CA ASP A 18 -22.79 -13.82 -34.90
C ASP A 18 -22.73 -14.36 -33.46
N ALA A 19 -23.87 -14.45 -32.77
CA ALA A 19 -23.96 -14.98 -31.41
C ALA A 19 -23.49 -16.44 -31.31
N TRP A 20 -23.81 -17.28 -32.30
CA TRP A 20 -23.30 -18.65 -32.39
C TRP A 20 -21.77 -18.68 -32.53
N GLN A 21 -21.20 -17.87 -33.42
CA GLN A 21 -19.74 -17.76 -33.57
C GLN A 21 -19.09 -17.27 -32.27
N ARG A 22 -19.62 -16.21 -31.65
CA ARG A 22 -19.10 -15.70 -30.36
C ARG A 22 -19.15 -16.75 -29.26
N SER A 23 -20.18 -17.59 -29.23
CA SER A 23 -20.32 -18.65 -28.24
C SER A 23 -19.25 -19.73 -28.42
N ILE A 24 -18.95 -20.14 -29.65
CA ILE A 24 -17.87 -21.11 -29.93
C ILE A 24 -16.51 -20.51 -29.57
N LEU A 25 -16.25 -19.26 -29.96
CA LEU A 25 -15.01 -18.58 -29.64
C LEU A 25 -14.85 -18.38 -28.12
N PHE A 26 -15.93 -18.05 -27.42
CA PHE A 26 -15.94 -17.97 -25.95
C PHE A 26 -15.57 -19.31 -25.32
N LEU A 27 -16.19 -20.41 -25.76
CA LEU A 27 -15.86 -21.76 -25.27
C LEU A 27 -14.39 -22.12 -25.54
N ASP A 28 -13.83 -21.70 -26.67
CA ASP A 28 -12.40 -21.90 -26.95
C ASP A 28 -11.50 -21.09 -26.02
N VAL A 29 -11.86 -19.87 -25.67
CA VAL A 29 -11.13 -19.09 -24.65
C VAL A 29 -11.22 -19.77 -23.28
N MET A 30 -12.38 -20.30 -22.89
CA MET A 30 -12.54 -21.03 -21.63
C MET A 30 -11.73 -22.34 -21.62
N ARG A 31 -11.58 -23.00 -22.77
CA ARG A 31 -10.70 -24.15 -22.95
C ARG A 31 -9.23 -23.78 -22.77
N GLN A 32 -8.77 -22.75 -23.48
CA GLN A 32 -7.40 -22.24 -23.36
C GLN A 32 -7.10 -21.81 -21.92
N ARG A 33 -8.09 -21.24 -21.21
CA ARG A 33 -7.97 -20.90 -19.79
C ARG A 33 -7.72 -22.15 -18.93
N GLY A 34 -8.45 -23.23 -19.17
CA GLY A 34 -8.25 -24.51 -18.48
C GLY A 34 -6.86 -25.12 -18.75
N GLU A 35 -6.41 -25.07 -20.00
CA GLU A 35 -5.06 -25.52 -20.39
C GLU A 35 -3.96 -24.72 -19.70
N GLN A 36 -4.07 -23.38 -19.72
CA GLN A 36 -3.14 -22.51 -19.02
C GLN A 36 -3.11 -22.76 -17.51
N TYR A 37 -4.26 -23.07 -16.91
CA TYR A 37 -4.34 -23.42 -15.49
C TYR A 37 -3.59 -24.74 -15.19
N GLU A 38 -3.79 -25.79 -16.01
CA GLU A 38 -3.06 -27.06 -15.86
C GLU A 38 -1.55 -26.89 -16.07
N GLU A 39 -1.15 -26.14 -17.11
CA GLU A 39 0.26 -25.81 -17.38
C GLU A 39 0.90 -25.04 -16.23
N HIS A 40 0.21 -24.04 -15.69
CA HIS A 40 0.70 -23.23 -14.58
C HIS A 40 0.81 -24.05 -13.30
N ALA A 41 -0.21 -24.85 -12.97
CA ALA A 41 -0.20 -25.72 -11.79
C ALA A 41 0.90 -26.79 -11.82
N ALA A 42 1.36 -27.20 -13.01
CA ALA A 42 2.45 -28.16 -13.17
C ALA A 42 3.86 -27.55 -12.95
N GLN A 43 3.99 -26.23 -12.86
CA GLN A 43 5.27 -25.56 -12.63
C GLN A 43 5.78 -25.81 -11.21
N THR A 44 7.11 -25.87 -11.03
CA THR A 44 7.70 -26.05 -9.70
C THR A 44 7.51 -24.85 -8.78
N ALA A 45 7.53 -23.64 -9.35
CA ALA A 45 7.34 -22.38 -8.65
C ALA A 45 6.44 -21.47 -9.51
N PRO A 46 5.13 -21.74 -9.58
CA PRO A 46 4.23 -20.94 -10.39
C PRO A 46 4.18 -19.50 -9.90
N HIS A 47 4.47 -18.56 -10.80
CA HIS A 47 4.38 -17.13 -10.56
C HIS A 47 3.99 -16.39 -11.83
N VAL A 48 3.57 -15.13 -11.68
CA VAL A 48 3.23 -14.26 -12.80
C VAL A 48 4.17 -13.07 -12.97
N LEU A 49 5.34 -13.14 -12.33
CA LEU A 49 6.41 -12.16 -12.49
C LEU A 49 6.88 -12.10 -13.95
N ASN A 50 6.90 -10.91 -14.54
CA ASN A 50 7.28 -10.67 -15.94
C ASN A 50 8.79 -10.37 -16.10
N TYR A 51 9.61 -10.75 -15.13
CA TYR A 51 11.05 -10.48 -15.09
C TYR A 51 11.83 -11.76 -14.82
N ASP A 52 13.01 -11.86 -15.43
CA ASP A 52 13.98 -12.89 -15.06
C ASP A 52 14.47 -12.65 -13.64
N ALA A 53 14.60 -13.74 -12.88
CA ALA A 53 14.96 -13.68 -11.48
C ALA A 53 15.98 -14.76 -11.11
N GLU A 54 16.95 -14.38 -10.29
CA GLU A 54 17.96 -15.26 -9.72
C GLU A 54 17.60 -15.61 -8.28
N LEU A 55 17.51 -16.90 -7.95
CA LEU A 55 17.29 -17.34 -6.57
C LEU A 55 18.48 -16.95 -5.68
N VAL A 56 18.19 -16.23 -4.60
CA VAL A 56 19.20 -15.75 -3.64
C VAL A 56 19.17 -16.57 -2.36
N VAL A 57 17.97 -16.77 -1.78
CA VAL A 57 17.76 -17.63 -0.61
C VAL A 57 16.50 -18.45 -0.79
N ASP A 58 16.60 -19.76 -0.57
CA ASP A 58 15.45 -20.65 -0.43
C ASP A 58 15.10 -20.81 1.04
N GLY A 59 13.94 -20.30 1.47
CA GLY A 59 13.50 -20.33 2.86
C GLY A 59 13.33 -21.74 3.42
N ARG A 60 13.19 -22.76 2.57
CA ARG A 60 13.11 -24.17 2.99
C ARG A 60 14.44 -24.72 3.51
N THR A 61 15.54 -24.01 3.24
CA THR A 61 16.89 -24.40 3.67
C THR A 61 17.33 -23.72 4.97
N LEU A 62 16.50 -22.83 5.52
CA LEU A 62 16.76 -22.15 6.80
C LEU A 62 16.49 -23.08 7.99
N ASP A 63 17.04 -22.72 9.16
CA ASP A 63 16.85 -23.47 10.42
C ASP A 63 15.37 -23.69 10.77
N ARG A 64 14.54 -22.69 10.47
CA ARG A 64 13.08 -22.79 10.49
C ARG A 64 12.57 -22.68 9.06
N PRO A 65 12.25 -23.81 8.42
CA PRO A 65 11.94 -23.82 7.00
C PRO A 65 10.58 -23.19 6.72
N VAL A 66 10.53 -22.34 5.70
CA VAL A 66 9.30 -21.71 5.19
C VAL A 66 9.22 -21.86 3.67
N ASN A 67 8.02 -21.80 3.10
CA ASN A 67 7.82 -21.87 1.66
C ASN A 67 8.14 -20.56 0.90
N TYR A 68 8.82 -19.61 1.53
CA TYR A 68 9.19 -18.32 0.94
C TYR A 68 10.59 -18.36 0.32
N ALA A 69 10.82 -17.51 -0.68
CA ALA A 69 12.12 -17.37 -1.32
C ALA A 69 12.43 -15.90 -1.60
N LEU A 70 13.70 -15.53 -1.42
CA LEU A 70 14.24 -14.26 -1.89
C LEU A 70 14.86 -14.46 -3.27
N VAL A 71 14.43 -13.66 -4.24
CA VAL A 71 15.02 -13.61 -5.58
C VAL A 71 15.52 -12.20 -5.89
N ARG A 72 16.58 -12.12 -6.70
CA ARG A 72 17.09 -10.88 -7.28
C ARG A 72 16.50 -10.73 -8.67
N ILE A 73 15.97 -9.56 -8.99
CA ILE A 73 15.47 -9.27 -10.33
C ILE A 73 16.65 -8.92 -11.24
N VAL A 74 16.70 -9.57 -12.41
CA VAL A 74 17.67 -9.25 -13.45
C VAL A 74 17.14 -8.06 -14.26
N PRO A 75 17.86 -6.93 -14.32
CA PRO A 75 17.43 -5.78 -15.11
C PRO A 75 17.26 -6.17 -16.59
N PRO A 76 16.11 -5.84 -17.21
CA PRO A 76 15.92 -5.98 -18.65
C PRO A 76 16.95 -5.19 -19.47
N GLU A 77 17.13 -5.57 -20.74
CA GLU A 77 18.04 -4.88 -21.64
C GLU A 77 17.70 -3.38 -21.72
N GLY A 78 18.73 -2.53 -21.59
CA GLY A 78 18.61 -1.07 -21.61
C GLY A 78 18.32 -0.41 -20.26
N ILE A 79 17.99 -1.16 -19.21
CA ILE A 79 17.86 -0.63 -17.85
C ILE A 79 19.19 -0.74 -17.11
N VAL A 80 19.68 0.40 -16.61
CA VAL A 80 20.91 0.47 -15.81
C VAL A 80 20.56 0.70 -14.35
N VAL A 81 20.95 -0.23 -13.49
CA VAL A 81 20.82 -0.12 -12.03
C VAL A 81 22.14 0.34 -11.41
N ASP A 82 22.04 1.26 -10.45
CA ASP A 82 23.19 1.77 -9.68
C ASP A 82 23.27 1.05 -8.32
N THR A 83 24.34 0.30 -8.10
CA THR A 83 24.56 -0.45 -6.85
C THR A 83 24.81 0.43 -5.63
N LEU A 84 25.06 1.73 -5.81
CA LEU A 84 25.17 2.69 -4.71
C LEU A 84 23.80 3.18 -4.25
N LYS A 85 22.75 3.04 -5.07
CA LYS A 85 21.39 3.34 -4.63
C LYS A 85 20.88 2.25 -3.67
N ARG A 86 19.99 2.65 -2.76
CA ARG A 86 19.32 1.71 -1.86
C ARG A 86 18.60 0.62 -2.67
N PRO A 87 18.66 -0.65 -2.26
CA PRO A 87 17.88 -1.70 -2.90
C PRO A 87 16.39 -1.58 -2.56
N PHE A 88 15.53 -2.02 -3.48
CA PHE A 88 14.10 -2.19 -3.27
C PHE A 88 13.77 -3.67 -3.10
N VAL A 89 12.89 -3.99 -2.16
CA VAL A 89 12.41 -5.35 -1.90
C VAL A 89 10.89 -5.32 -1.95
N VAL A 90 10.29 -5.97 -2.94
CA VAL A 90 8.83 -6.09 -3.09
C VAL A 90 8.37 -7.42 -2.51
N VAL A 91 7.37 -7.38 -1.62
CA VAL A 91 6.81 -8.55 -0.94
C VAL A 91 5.35 -8.69 -1.34
N ASP A 92 5.03 -9.84 -1.93
CA ASP A 92 3.70 -10.11 -2.47
C ASP A 92 2.74 -10.71 -1.43
N PRO A 93 1.43 -10.42 -1.56
CA PRO A 93 0.44 -10.92 -0.62
C PRO A 93 0.18 -12.41 -0.85
N ARG A 94 0.19 -13.19 0.23
CA ARG A 94 -0.31 -14.58 0.23
C ARG A 94 -1.82 -14.63 0.48
N ALA A 95 -2.58 -13.83 -0.27
CA ALA A 95 -4.02 -13.63 -0.09
C ALA A 95 -4.88 -14.59 -0.96
N GLY A 96 -4.47 -15.86 -1.01
CA GLY A 96 -5.16 -16.93 -1.75
C GLY A 96 -4.67 -17.15 -3.19
N HIS A 97 -3.99 -16.18 -3.79
CA HIS A 97 -3.35 -16.29 -5.11
C HIS A 97 -1.83 -16.50 -5.00
N GLY A 98 -1.23 -16.99 -6.09
CA GLY A 98 0.21 -17.13 -6.25
C GLY A 98 0.94 -15.79 -6.40
N PRO A 99 2.27 -15.78 -6.25
CA PRO A 99 3.08 -14.57 -6.28
C PRO A 99 3.34 -14.05 -7.71
N GLY A 100 3.89 -12.84 -7.79
CA GLY A 100 4.35 -12.15 -8.99
C GLY A 100 3.55 -10.89 -9.35
N ILE A 101 2.56 -10.49 -8.55
CA ILE A 101 1.66 -9.38 -8.87
C ILE A 101 2.38 -8.03 -8.85
N GLY A 102 3.35 -7.83 -7.93
CA GLY A 102 4.19 -6.63 -7.87
C GLY A 102 5.13 -6.43 -9.07
N GLY A 103 5.23 -7.43 -9.96
CA GLY A 103 5.99 -7.35 -11.22
C GLY A 103 5.26 -7.95 -12.42
N PHE A 104 3.92 -7.96 -12.39
CA PHE A 104 3.08 -8.58 -13.42
C PHE A 104 3.21 -7.93 -14.81
N LYS A 105 3.64 -6.68 -14.87
CA LYS A 105 3.83 -5.89 -16.10
C LYS A 105 5.15 -5.12 -16.03
N ALA A 106 5.59 -4.62 -17.19
CA ALA A 106 6.71 -3.66 -17.23
C ALA A 106 6.40 -2.40 -16.39
N ASP A 107 5.20 -1.85 -16.53
CA ASP A 107 4.68 -0.81 -15.64
C ASP A 107 4.14 -1.44 -14.35
N SER A 108 5.05 -1.67 -13.40
CA SER A 108 4.80 -2.25 -12.06
C SER A 108 5.74 -1.64 -11.03
N GLU A 109 5.54 -1.94 -9.74
CA GLU A 109 6.40 -1.48 -8.64
C GLU A 109 7.87 -1.83 -8.85
N ILE A 110 8.14 -3.08 -9.27
CA ILE A 110 9.49 -3.52 -9.63
C ILE A 110 10.01 -2.74 -10.84
N GLY A 111 9.17 -2.54 -11.85
CA GLY A 111 9.55 -1.82 -13.06
C GLY A 111 9.92 -0.36 -12.82
N VAL A 112 9.12 0.37 -12.03
CA VAL A 112 9.38 1.78 -11.72
C VAL A 112 10.60 1.94 -10.82
N ALA A 113 10.81 1.06 -9.85
CA ALA A 113 12.00 1.08 -9.00
C ALA A 113 13.29 0.82 -9.83
N MET A 114 13.25 -0.14 -10.76
CA MET A 114 14.38 -0.40 -11.67
C MET A 114 14.61 0.74 -12.66
N LYS A 115 13.55 1.35 -13.20
CA LYS A 115 13.64 2.53 -14.07
C LYS A 115 14.25 3.73 -13.33
N ALA A 116 13.95 3.89 -12.04
CA ALA A 116 14.60 4.84 -11.16
C ALA A 116 16.06 4.45 -10.81
N GLY A 117 16.56 3.31 -11.28
CA GLY A 117 17.95 2.86 -11.15
C GLY A 117 18.25 2.09 -9.87
N HIS A 118 17.25 1.63 -9.12
CA HIS A 118 17.46 0.88 -7.88
C HIS A 118 17.65 -0.62 -8.15
N PRO A 119 18.58 -1.31 -7.44
CA PRO A 119 18.63 -2.76 -7.41
C PRO A 119 17.32 -3.31 -6.84
N CYS A 120 16.69 -4.27 -7.51
CA CYS A 120 15.39 -4.82 -7.09
C CYS A 120 15.46 -6.29 -6.69
N TYR A 121 14.74 -6.61 -5.62
CA TYR A 121 14.55 -7.95 -5.10
C TYR A 121 13.05 -8.21 -4.92
N PHE A 122 12.70 -9.47 -4.91
CA PHE A 122 11.33 -9.92 -4.72
C PHE A 122 11.31 -11.04 -3.70
N ILE A 123 10.37 -10.97 -2.75
CA ILE A 123 10.06 -12.04 -1.82
C ILE A 123 8.76 -12.69 -2.27
N GLY A 124 8.87 -13.91 -2.78
CA GLY A 124 7.75 -14.74 -3.22
C GLY A 124 7.60 -15.99 -2.37
N PHE A 125 6.63 -16.83 -2.71
CA PHE A 125 6.36 -18.08 -1.99
C PHE A 125 5.90 -19.19 -2.94
N LEU A 126 6.11 -20.44 -2.54
CA LEU A 126 5.60 -21.61 -3.26
C LEU A 126 4.14 -21.89 -2.88
N PRO A 127 3.36 -22.59 -3.74
CA PRO A 127 1.93 -22.81 -3.50
C PRO A 127 1.57 -23.57 -2.22
N GLU A 128 2.45 -24.47 -1.80
CA GLU A 128 2.27 -25.29 -0.60
C GLU A 128 3.16 -24.77 0.54
N PRO A 129 2.62 -24.60 1.76
CA PRO A 129 3.42 -24.29 2.95
C PRO A 129 4.34 -25.46 3.30
N VAL A 130 5.45 -25.13 3.97
CA VAL A 130 6.18 -26.12 4.76
C VAL A 130 5.29 -26.53 5.95
N PRO A 131 5.12 -27.85 6.22
CA PRO A 131 4.31 -28.31 7.33
C PRO A 131 4.74 -27.69 8.68
N GLY A 132 3.79 -27.10 9.39
CA GLY A 132 4.03 -26.49 10.70
C GLY A 132 4.68 -25.11 10.68
N GLN A 133 5.00 -24.53 9.51
CA GLN A 133 5.43 -23.14 9.45
C GLN A 133 4.34 -22.20 9.99
N THR A 134 4.76 -21.13 10.68
CA THR A 134 3.89 -20.10 11.24
C THR A 134 4.16 -18.72 10.63
N ILE A 135 3.29 -17.74 10.89
CA ILE A 135 3.52 -16.34 10.52
C ILE A 135 4.80 -15.79 11.18
N GLU A 136 5.13 -16.22 12.40
CA GLU A 136 6.36 -15.82 13.07
C GLU A 136 7.60 -16.39 12.36
N ASP A 137 7.54 -17.64 11.89
CA ASP A 137 8.65 -18.24 11.14
C ASP A 137 8.85 -17.55 9.79
N ILE A 138 7.78 -17.14 9.12
CA ILE A 138 7.85 -16.32 7.90
C ILE A 138 8.54 -14.98 8.20
N ALA A 139 8.13 -14.27 9.24
CA ALA A 139 8.76 -13.00 9.62
C ALA A 139 10.27 -13.18 9.93
N ARG A 140 10.65 -14.29 10.59
CA ARG A 140 12.05 -14.63 10.85
C ARG A 140 12.83 -14.89 9.55
N ALA A 141 12.24 -15.61 8.60
CA ALA A 141 12.86 -15.84 7.29
C ALA A 141 13.01 -14.55 6.48
N GLU A 142 12.00 -13.68 6.48
CA GLU A 142 12.07 -12.37 5.83
C GLU A 142 13.16 -11.47 6.46
N ALA A 143 13.39 -11.55 7.77
CA ALA A 143 14.55 -10.91 8.41
C ALA A 143 15.88 -11.39 7.80
N VAL A 144 16.06 -12.71 7.63
CA VAL A 144 17.26 -13.29 7.00
C VAL A 144 17.40 -12.83 5.54
N PHE A 145 16.28 -12.70 4.83
CA PHE A 145 16.28 -12.18 3.46
C PHE A 145 16.76 -10.72 3.42
N LEU A 146 16.24 -9.84 4.28
CA LEU A 146 16.68 -8.45 4.36
C LEU A 146 18.14 -8.31 4.80
N GLU A 147 18.60 -9.12 5.75
CA GLU A 147 20.01 -9.20 6.14
C GLU A 147 20.89 -9.57 4.94
N THR A 148 20.45 -10.53 4.13
CA THR A 148 21.14 -10.95 2.90
C THR A 148 21.18 -9.85 1.86
N VAL A 149 20.08 -9.11 1.67
CA VAL A 149 20.05 -7.95 0.77
C VAL A 149 21.02 -6.87 1.26
N ILE A 150 20.99 -6.53 2.54
CA ILE A 150 21.91 -5.53 3.14
C ILE A 150 23.37 -5.95 2.94
N ALA A 151 23.70 -7.21 3.20
CA ALA A 151 25.07 -7.72 3.05
C ALA A 151 25.57 -7.66 1.61
N ARG A 152 24.68 -7.78 0.62
CA ARG A 152 24.99 -7.65 -0.81
C ARG A 152 25.18 -6.20 -1.28
N HIS A 153 24.73 -5.22 -0.49
CA HIS A 153 24.79 -3.79 -0.82
C HIS A 153 25.48 -2.97 0.29
N PRO A 154 26.74 -3.25 0.64
CA PRO A 154 27.42 -2.62 1.78
C PRO A 154 27.67 -1.12 1.61
N ASN A 155 27.71 -0.63 0.36
CA ASN A 155 27.99 0.76 0.01
C ASN A 155 26.72 1.54 -0.40
N ALA A 156 25.53 0.96 -0.24
CA ALA A 156 24.31 1.65 -0.61
C ALA A 156 24.04 2.87 0.29
N ASP A 157 23.46 3.92 -0.30
CA ASP A 157 23.13 5.19 0.38
C ASP A 157 22.14 5.02 1.56
N GLY A 158 21.48 3.87 1.69
CA GLY A 158 20.55 3.57 2.77
C GLY A 158 20.18 2.09 2.87
N LYS A 159 19.45 1.76 3.94
CA LYS A 159 18.82 0.44 4.11
C LYS A 159 17.73 0.21 3.04
N PRO A 160 17.36 -1.06 2.76
CA PRO A 160 16.41 -1.39 1.71
C PRO A 160 15.08 -0.66 1.89
N CYS A 161 14.51 -0.16 0.79
CA CYS A 161 13.10 0.21 0.76
C CYS A 161 12.26 -1.06 0.58
N VAL A 162 11.28 -1.28 1.46
CA VAL A 162 10.47 -2.50 1.44
C VAL A 162 9.03 -2.13 1.09
N ILE A 163 8.49 -2.76 0.05
CA ILE A 163 7.11 -2.60 -0.40
C ILE A 163 6.33 -3.84 0.03
N GLY A 164 5.32 -3.66 0.86
CA GLY A 164 4.39 -4.72 1.27
C GLY A 164 3.00 -4.47 0.70
N ASN A 165 2.56 -5.39 -0.16
CA ASN A 165 1.27 -5.29 -0.83
C ASN A 165 0.19 -6.05 -0.06
N CYS A 166 -0.96 -5.40 0.19
CA CYS A 166 -2.12 -6.00 0.85
C CYS A 166 -1.74 -6.80 2.10
N GLN A 167 -1.86 -8.13 2.08
CA GLN A 167 -1.50 -9.01 3.18
C GLN A 167 -0.02 -8.88 3.59
N ALA A 168 0.88 -8.71 2.63
CA ALA A 168 2.31 -8.59 2.93
C ALA A 168 2.63 -7.30 3.69
N GLY A 169 1.83 -6.24 3.55
CA GLY A 169 2.07 -4.98 4.24
C GLY A 169 1.98 -5.09 5.76
N TRP A 170 0.97 -5.80 6.31
CA TRP A 170 0.91 -5.99 7.76
C TRP A 170 2.02 -6.93 8.26
N ALA A 171 2.46 -7.90 7.44
CA ALA A 171 3.57 -8.79 7.78
C ALA A 171 4.89 -8.01 7.85
N VAL A 172 5.14 -7.15 6.86
CA VAL A 172 6.27 -6.21 6.84
C VAL A 172 6.24 -5.27 8.04
N MET A 173 5.06 -4.75 8.42
CA MET A 173 4.91 -3.90 9.60
C MET A 173 5.22 -4.64 10.91
N ILE A 174 4.78 -5.91 11.03
CA ILE A 174 5.17 -6.78 12.16
C ILE A 174 6.68 -6.93 12.21
N LEU A 175 7.32 -7.31 11.11
CA LEU A 175 8.76 -7.51 11.04
C LEU A 175 9.52 -6.21 11.35
N ALA A 176 9.10 -5.08 10.80
CA ALA A 176 9.72 -3.77 11.04
C ALA A 176 9.59 -3.31 12.50
N SER A 177 8.54 -3.74 13.22
CA SER A 177 8.41 -3.47 14.65
C SER A 177 9.35 -4.31 15.52
N LEU A 178 9.72 -5.50 15.06
CA LEU A 178 10.60 -6.45 15.76
C LEU A 178 12.08 -6.24 15.41
N ARG A 179 12.39 -5.88 14.15
CA ARG A 179 13.73 -5.71 13.59
C ARG A 179 13.87 -4.36 12.85
N PRO A 180 13.63 -3.22 13.52
CA PRO A 180 13.59 -1.90 12.88
C PRO A 180 14.90 -1.50 12.18
N GLU A 181 16.03 -2.08 12.57
CA GLU A 181 17.36 -1.80 12.00
C GLU A 181 17.57 -2.36 10.58
N LEU A 182 16.67 -3.23 10.10
CA LEU A 182 16.73 -3.82 8.76
C LEU A 182 16.10 -2.93 7.69
N PHE A 183 15.31 -1.92 8.08
CA PHE A 183 14.45 -1.18 7.16
C PHE A 183 14.99 0.21 6.83
N GLY A 184 14.96 0.57 5.54
CA GLY A 184 14.82 1.96 5.09
C GLY A 184 13.34 2.34 5.07
N PRO A 185 12.88 3.22 4.18
CA PRO A 185 11.46 3.52 3.99
C PRO A 185 10.62 2.28 3.70
N ILE A 186 9.42 2.24 4.27
CA ILE A 186 8.45 1.16 4.09
C ILE A 186 7.28 1.73 3.29
N ILE A 187 6.87 1.05 2.22
CA ILE A 187 5.67 1.39 1.46
C ILE A 187 4.65 0.27 1.69
N ILE A 188 3.50 0.59 2.25
CA ILE A 188 2.39 -0.34 2.37
C ILE A 188 1.25 0.12 1.45
N ALA A 189 0.94 -0.72 0.46
CA ALA A 189 -0.06 -0.42 -0.55
C ALA A 189 -1.29 -1.31 -0.33
N GLY A 190 -2.48 -0.70 -0.28
CA GLY A 190 -3.76 -1.40 -0.05
C GLY A 190 -3.73 -2.33 1.17
N THR A 191 -3.03 -1.94 2.24
CA THR A 191 -2.77 -2.80 3.42
C THR A 191 -3.65 -2.41 4.60
N PRO A 192 -4.47 -3.33 5.14
CA PRO A 192 -5.27 -3.05 6.34
C PRO A 192 -4.43 -3.19 7.61
N LEU A 193 -4.53 -2.21 8.50
CA LEU A 193 -3.93 -2.20 9.84
C LEU A 193 -4.95 -1.95 10.97
N SER A 194 -6.13 -1.39 10.64
CA SER A 194 -7.28 -1.26 11.54
C SER A 194 -8.49 -1.98 10.94
N TYR A 195 -8.64 -3.26 11.26
CA TYR A 195 -9.51 -4.19 10.53
C TYR A 195 -11.00 -3.98 10.77
N TRP A 196 -11.37 -3.33 11.87
CA TRP A 196 -12.76 -2.97 12.18
C TRP A 196 -13.18 -1.62 11.59
N ALA A 197 -12.21 -0.80 11.17
CA ALA A 197 -12.45 0.56 10.74
C ALA A 197 -13.23 0.62 9.41
N GLY A 198 -13.98 1.70 9.22
CA GLY A 198 -14.80 1.88 8.02
C GLY A 198 -15.98 2.81 8.23
N VAL A 199 -16.52 3.30 7.12
CA VAL A 199 -17.71 4.17 7.07
C VAL A 199 -18.98 3.33 6.95
N ARG A 200 -19.98 3.63 7.79
CA ARG A 200 -21.32 3.01 7.74
C ARG A 200 -21.94 3.15 6.35
N GLY A 201 -22.56 2.07 5.86
CA GLY A 201 -23.20 2.00 4.55
C GLY A 201 -22.26 1.93 3.35
N GLN A 202 -20.93 1.81 3.55
CA GLN A 202 -19.96 1.75 2.44
C GLN A 202 -19.16 0.44 2.39
N TYR A 203 -18.67 -0.05 3.53
CA TYR A 203 -17.71 -1.15 3.59
C TYR A 203 -18.22 -2.33 4.43
N PRO A 204 -19.10 -3.17 3.89
CA PRO A 204 -19.85 -4.17 4.65
C PRO A 204 -19.04 -5.42 5.01
N MET A 205 -17.91 -5.69 4.33
CA MET A 205 -17.13 -6.91 4.53
C MET A 205 -16.61 -7.07 5.97
N ARG A 206 -16.34 -5.95 6.66
CA ARG A 206 -15.89 -5.97 8.06
C ARG A 206 -16.86 -6.66 9.01
N TYR A 207 -18.15 -6.74 8.66
CA TYR A 207 -19.18 -7.40 9.48
C TYR A 207 -19.20 -8.92 9.33
N SER A 208 -18.66 -9.46 8.24
CA SER A 208 -18.74 -10.88 7.90
C SER A 208 -18.14 -11.79 8.98
N GLY A 209 -17.03 -11.37 9.61
CA GLY A 209 -16.42 -12.12 10.71
C GLY A 209 -17.39 -12.36 11.86
N GLY A 210 -18.15 -11.34 12.28
CA GLY A 210 -19.16 -11.50 13.32
C GLY A 210 -20.41 -12.26 12.85
N LEU A 211 -20.88 -12.02 11.62
CA LEU A 211 -22.10 -12.66 11.09
C LEU A 211 -21.92 -14.17 10.84
N LEU A 212 -20.70 -14.60 10.52
CA LEU A 212 -20.35 -16.01 10.35
C LEU A 212 -19.99 -16.71 11.67
N GLY A 213 -20.15 -16.03 12.81
CA GLY A 213 -19.89 -16.57 14.14
C GLY A 213 -18.41 -16.58 14.54
N GLY A 214 -17.56 -15.85 13.82
CA GLY A 214 -16.14 -15.69 14.14
C GLY A 214 -15.23 -16.70 13.45
N SER A 215 -14.09 -16.96 14.07
CA SER A 215 -12.97 -17.71 13.49
C SER A 215 -13.08 -19.23 13.58
N TRP A 216 -14.16 -19.77 14.17
CA TRP A 216 -14.40 -21.21 14.22
C TRP A 216 -14.52 -21.85 12.83
N LEU A 217 -15.03 -21.11 11.83
CA LEU A 217 -15.08 -21.58 10.44
C LEU A 217 -13.69 -21.73 9.83
N THR A 218 -12.73 -20.89 10.21
CA THR A 218 -11.33 -21.01 9.78
C THR A 218 -10.73 -22.31 10.32
N ALA A 219 -10.98 -22.62 11.59
CA ALA A 219 -10.56 -23.89 12.18
C ALA A 219 -11.23 -25.08 11.47
N LEU A 220 -12.56 -25.02 11.26
CA LEU A 220 -13.31 -26.08 10.59
C LEU A 220 -12.80 -26.34 9.17
N THR A 221 -12.63 -25.30 8.37
CA THR A 221 -12.17 -25.42 6.99
C THR A 221 -10.72 -25.92 6.91
N GLY A 222 -9.86 -25.49 7.83
CA GLY A 222 -8.49 -26.02 7.97
C GLY A 222 -8.47 -27.50 8.38
N ASP A 223 -9.35 -27.91 9.30
CA ASP A 223 -9.45 -29.31 9.73
C ASP A 223 -10.01 -30.21 8.61
N LEU A 224 -11.01 -29.74 7.86
CA LEU A 224 -11.54 -30.42 6.67
C LEU A 224 -10.50 -30.52 5.55
N GLY A 225 -9.61 -29.54 5.45
CA GLY A 225 -8.47 -29.53 4.54
C GLY A 225 -7.26 -30.35 5.02
N GLY A 226 -7.38 -31.07 6.14
CA GLY A 226 -6.31 -31.93 6.66
C GLY A 226 -5.15 -31.16 7.28
N GLY A 227 -5.42 -30.01 7.89
CA GLY A 227 -4.41 -29.10 8.44
C GLY A 227 -3.96 -27.99 7.48
N LEU A 228 -4.51 -27.99 6.26
CA LEU A 228 -4.29 -26.94 5.26
C LEU A 228 -5.58 -26.14 5.06
N PHE A 229 -5.46 -24.82 5.03
CA PHE A 229 -6.49 -23.91 4.59
C PHE A 229 -6.33 -23.66 3.08
N ASP A 230 -7.43 -23.80 2.35
CA ASP A 230 -7.46 -23.59 0.90
C ASP A 230 -7.68 -22.11 0.56
N GLY A 231 -6.69 -21.48 -0.09
CA GLY A 231 -6.74 -20.07 -0.48
C GLY A 231 -7.87 -19.73 -1.45
N ALA A 232 -8.48 -20.71 -2.13
CA ALA A 232 -9.66 -20.49 -2.96
C ALA A 232 -10.84 -19.91 -2.17
N TRP A 233 -10.94 -20.15 -0.85
CA TRP A 233 -11.94 -19.50 -0.01
C TRP A 233 -11.69 -17.99 0.15
N LEU A 234 -10.44 -17.53 0.14
CA LEU A 234 -10.11 -16.10 0.17
C LEU A 234 -10.47 -15.44 -1.16
N VAL A 235 -10.14 -16.10 -2.27
CA VAL A 235 -10.51 -15.63 -3.61
C VAL A 235 -12.03 -15.54 -3.76
N GLN A 236 -12.76 -16.53 -3.25
CA GLN A 236 -14.23 -16.50 -3.27
C GLN A 236 -14.80 -15.33 -2.45
N ASN A 237 -14.21 -15.03 -1.29
CA ASN A 237 -14.61 -13.85 -0.51
C ASN A 237 -14.36 -12.54 -1.27
N PHE A 238 -13.31 -12.46 -2.07
CA PHE A 238 -13.08 -11.32 -2.95
C PHE A 238 -14.14 -11.24 -4.07
N GLU A 239 -14.40 -12.36 -4.75
CA GLU A 239 -15.39 -12.43 -5.83
C GLU A 239 -16.82 -12.09 -5.36
N ASN A 240 -17.17 -12.45 -4.12
CA ASN A 240 -18.47 -12.17 -3.51
C ASN A 240 -18.74 -10.69 -3.27
N GLN A 241 -17.72 -9.82 -3.31
CA GLN A 241 -17.91 -8.37 -3.16
C GLN A 241 -18.37 -7.68 -4.43
N ASN A 242 -18.23 -8.34 -5.57
CA ASN A 242 -18.71 -7.82 -6.84
C ASN A 242 -19.41 -8.93 -7.64
N PRO A 243 -20.58 -9.42 -7.16
CA PRO A 243 -21.36 -10.46 -7.84
C PRO A 243 -21.75 -10.05 -9.26
N ALA A 244 -21.99 -8.77 -9.54
CA ALA A 244 -22.27 -8.30 -10.89
C ALA A 244 -21.11 -8.60 -11.84
N ASN A 245 -19.88 -8.28 -11.43
CA ASN A 245 -18.67 -8.61 -12.19
C ASN A 245 -18.41 -10.12 -12.27
N THR A 246 -18.41 -10.80 -11.12
CA THR A 246 -18.06 -12.22 -10.99
C THR A 246 -19.03 -13.12 -11.76
N LEU A 247 -20.33 -12.93 -11.56
CA LEU A 247 -21.36 -13.82 -12.13
C LEU A 247 -21.75 -13.44 -13.55
N TRP A 248 -21.47 -12.20 -14.00
CA TRP A 248 -21.92 -11.73 -15.30
C TRP A 248 -20.91 -10.87 -16.07
N SER A 249 -20.60 -9.65 -15.62
CA SER A 249 -19.94 -8.64 -16.47
C SER A 249 -18.58 -9.08 -17.01
N LYS A 250 -17.78 -9.82 -16.22
CA LYS A 250 -16.47 -10.31 -16.64
C LYS A 250 -16.61 -11.27 -17.84
N GLN A 251 -17.51 -12.25 -17.73
CA GLN A 251 -17.75 -13.23 -18.79
C GLN A 251 -18.49 -12.62 -19.98
N TYR A 252 -19.46 -11.73 -19.73
CA TYR A 252 -20.17 -11.02 -20.78
C TYR A 252 -19.26 -10.07 -21.56
N ASN A 253 -18.31 -9.39 -20.91
CA ASN A 253 -17.33 -8.54 -21.60
C ASN A 253 -16.45 -9.37 -22.53
N LEU A 254 -15.99 -10.55 -22.09
CA LEU A 254 -15.28 -11.50 -22.96
C LEU A 254 -16.16 -11.94 -24.14
N TYR A 255 -17.38 -12.38 -23.87
CA TYR A 255 -18.31 -12.85 -24.91
C TYR A 255 -18.64 -11.75 -25.93
N SER A 256 -19.01 -10.55 -25.47
CA SER A 256 -19.42 -9.44 -26.33
C SER A 256 -18.27 -8.84 -27.15
N LYS A 257 -17.03 -8.90 -26.63
CA LYS A 257 -15.82 -8.40 -27.29
C LYS A 257 -14.85 -9.52 -27.67
N ILE A 258 -15.39 -10.69 -28.05
CA ILE A 258 -14.60 -11.91 -28.24
C ILE A 258 -13.47 -11.78 -29.26
N ASP A 259 -13.56 -10.82 -30.18
CA ASP A 259 -12.55 -10.58 -31.21
C ASP A 259 -11.34 -9.76 -30.69
N THR A 260 -11.42 -9.16 -29.49
CA THR A 260 -10.38 -8.25 -28.95
C THR A 260 -9.99 -8.50 -27.49
N GLU A 261 -10.89 -9.07 -26.71
CA GLU A 261 -10.73 -9.30 -25.27
C GLU A 261 -9.97 -10.59 -24.84
N PRO A 262 -9.87 -11.67 -25.64
CA PRO A 262 -9.29 -12.94 -25.18
C PRO A 262 -7.90 -12.84 -24.55
N GLU A 263 -6.97 -12.12 -25.16
CA GLU A 263 -5.58 -12.03 -24.68
C GLU A 263 -5.51 -11.38 -23.28
N ARG A 264 -6.23 -10.26 -23.10
CA ARG A 264 -6.33 -9.56 -21.82
C ARG A 264 -6.97 -10.44 -20.75
N TYR A 265 -8.04 -11.15 -21.11
CA TYR A 265 -8.76 -12.04 -20.21
C TYR A 265 -7.89 -13.20 -19.74
N LEU A 266 -7.27 -13.93 -20.68
CA LEU A 266 -6.38 -15.06 -20.37
C LEU A 266 -5.16 -14.64 -19.55
N GLY A 267 -4.56 -13.49 -19.87
CA GLY A 267 -3.45 -12.95 -19.09
C GLY A 267 -3.81 -12.72 -17.62
N PHE A 268 -5.00 -12.17 -17.35
CA PHE A 268 -5.50 -12.00 -15.98
C PHE A 268 -5.83 -13.34 -15.32
N GLU A 269 -6.50 -14.25 -16.03
CA GLU A 269 -6.91 -15.56 -15.50
C GLU A 269 -5.73 -16.46 -15.12
N ARG A 270 -4.58 -16.31 -15.79
CA ARG A 270 -3.35 -17.03 -15.42
C ARG A 270 -2.96 -16.75 -13.96
N TRP A 271 -3.07 -15.51 -13.51
CA TRP A 271 -2.85 -15.14 -12.11
C TRP A 271 -4.05 -15.50 -11.22
N TRP A 272 -5.26 -15.13 -11.66
CA TRP A 272 -6.49 -15.30 -10.87
C TRP A 272 -6.79 -16.77 -10.52
N GLY A 273 -6.46 -17.71 -11.41
CA GLY A 273 -6.64 -19.14 -11.16
C GLY A 273 -5.56 -19.77 -10.28
N GLY A 274 -4.44 -19.08 -10.04
CA GLY A 274 -3.27 -19.61 -9.33
C GLY A 274 -3.47 -19.71 -7.81
N HIS A 275 -4.38 -20.57 -7.35
CA HIS A 275 -4.71 -20.70 -5.95
C HIS A 275 -3.59 -21.35 -5.12
N VAL A 276 -3.27 -20.77 -3.97
CA VAL A 276 -2.29 -21.32 -3.01
C VAL A 276 -2.96 -21.83 -1.74
N THR A 277 -2.21 -22.58 -0.93
CA THR A 277 -2.68 -23.06 0.38
C THR A 277 -1.91 -22.40 1.52
N LEU A 278 -2.49 -22.42 2.71
CA LEU A 278 -1.87 -22.00 3.97
C LEU A 278 -1.93 -23.15 4.98
N ASN A 279 -1.01 -23.20 5.94
CA ASN A 279 -1.25 -24.01 7.12
C ASN A 279 -2.47 -23.45 7.84
N ALA A 280 -3.32 -24.32 8.36
CA ALA A 280 -4.52 -23.90 9.08
C ALA A 280 -4.19 -22.95 10.24
N GLU A 281 -3.05 -23.14 10.90
CA GLU A 281 -2.55 -22.27 11.96
C GLU A 281 -2.19 -20.86 11.47
N GLU A 282 -1.59 -20.72 10.29
CA GLU A 282 -1.29 -19.41 9.69
C GLU A 282 -2.58 -18.63 9.44
N MET A 283 -3.59 -19.28 8.82
CA MET A 283 -4.86 -18.64 8.56
C MET A 283 -5.62 -18.33 9.86
N GLN A 284 -5.54 -19.22 10.85
CA GLN A 284 -6.15 -19.00 12.16
C GLN A 284 -5.55 -17.78 12.86
N PHE A 285 -4.22 -17.63 12.84
CA PHE A 285 -3.55 -16.42 13.34
C PHE A 285 -4.07 -15.17 12.64
N ILE A 286 -4.15 -15.19 11.31
CA ILE A 286 -4.62 -14.04 10.52
C ILE A 286 -6.04 -13.64 10.94
N VAL A 287 -6.97 -14.59 11.09
CA VAL A 287 -8.35 -14.26 11.48
C VAL A 287 -8.44 -13.82 12.94
N ASP A 288 -7.82 -14.56 13.86
CA ASP A 288 -7.93 -14.31 15.31
C ASP A 288 -7.23 -13.03 15.74
N GLU A 289 -6.04 -12.76 15.22
CA GLU A 289 -5.21 -11.65 15.66
C GLU A 289 -5.48 -10.38 14.86
N LEU A 290 -5.74 -10.50 13.56
CA LEU A 290 -5.87 -9.34 12.67
C LEU A 290 -7.34 -9.00 12.43
N PHE A 291 -8.07 -9.81 11.66
CA PHE A 291 -9.37 -9.39 11.14
C PHE A 291 -10.48 -9.38 12.19
N VAL A 292 -10.67 -10.47 12.93
CA VAL A 292 -11.71 -10.55 13.97
C VAL A 292 -11.24 -9.90 15.25
N GLY A 293 -9.98 -10.12 15.67
CA GLY A 293 -9.46 -9.57 16.92
C GLY A 293 -9.00 -8.11 16.87
N ASN A 294 -8.61 -7.59 15.71
CA ASN A 294 -8.07 -6.24 15.53
C ASN A 294 -6.97 -5.88 16.56
N LYS A 295 -6.00 -6.79 16.73
CA LYS A 295 -5.02 -6.75 17.83
C LYS A 295 -3.69 -6.07 17.47
N LEU A 296 -3.40 -5.92 16.17
CA LEU A 296 -2.10 -5.41 15.70
C LEU A 296 -1.86 -3.96 16.14
N ALA A 297 -2.75 -3.04 15.77
CA ALA A 297 -2.66 -1.64 16.21
C ALA A 297 -2.86 -1.49 17.73
N ALA A 298 -3.59 -2.41 18.37
CA ALA A 298 -3.79 -2.42 19.81
C ALA A 298 -2.54 -2.88 20.61
N GLY A 299 -1.51 -3.43 19.95
CA GLY A 299 -0.30 -3.96 20.61
C GLY A 299 -0.55 -5.21 21.46
N GLU A 300 -1.58 -5.98 21.10
CA GLU A 300 -2.04 -7.16 21.84
C GLU A 300 -1.41 -8.47 21.30
N ILE A 301 -0.77 -8.44 20.14
CA ILE A 301 -0.08 -9.61 19.56
C ILE A 301 1.28 -9.80 20.23
N ARG A 302 1.60 -11.07 20.54
CA ARG A 302 2.85 -11.50 21.16
C ARG A 302 3.53 -12.55 20.29
N THR A 303 4.84 -12.46 20.19
CA THR A 303 5.67 -13.55 19.63
C THR A 303 5.77 -14.70 20.64
N SER A 304 6.29 -15.84 20.18
CA SER A 304 6.48 -17.05 20.98
C SER A 304 7.35 -16.87 22.24
N ASP A 305 8.23 -15.86 22.27
CA ASP A 305 9.05 -15.51 23.44
C ASP A 305 8.40 -14.48 24.38
N GLY A 306 7.18 -14.02 24.06
CA GLY A 306 6.42 -13.05 24.83
C GLY A 306 6.66 -11.58 24.42
N THR A 307 7.53 -11.33 23.43
CA THR A 307 7.77 -9.96 22.94
C THR A 307 6.49 -9.39 22.30
N ALA A 308 6.12 -8.18 22.73
CA ALA A 308 5.02 -7.40 22.15
C ALA A 308 5.36 -6.95 20.74
N ILE A 309 4.42 -7.11 19.82
CA ILE A 309 4.44 -6.39 18.55
C ILE A 309 3.86 -5.00 18.81
N ASP A 310 4.69 -3.96 18.75
CA ASP A 310 4.30 -2.56 18.93
C ASP A 310 4.81 -1.76 17.74
N LEU A 311 3.89 -1.32 16.87
CA LEU A 311 4.23 -0.58 15.64
C LEU A 311 4.95 0.75 15.91
N ARG A 312 4.86 1.29 17.15
CA ARG A 312 5.61 2.50 17.57
C ARG A 312 7.12 2.26 17.69
N ASN A 313 7.57 1.00 17.61
CA ASN A 313 8.99 0.64 17.57
C ASN A 313 9.62 0.85 16.20
N ILE A 314 8.82 1.00 15.14
CA ILE A 314 9.32 1.29 13.79
C ILE A 314 10.05 2.64 13.83
N ARG A 315 11.21 2.73 13.15
CA ARG A 315 12.06 3.95 13.10
C ARG A 315 12.18 4.54 11.71
N SER A 316 11.64 3.81 10.73
CA SER A 316 11.70 4.15 9.33
C SER A 316 10.45 4.88 8.88
N PRO A 317 10.54 5.77 7.89
CA PRO A 317 9.36 6.38 7.29
C PRO A 317 8.42 5.33 6.73
N ILE A 318 7.12 5.50 6.99
CA ILE A 318 6.06 4.63 6.50
C ILE A 318 5.25 5.43 5.48
N VAL A 319 5.15 4.92 4.26
CA VAL A 319 4.29 5.43 3.20
C VAL A 319 3.06 4.52 3.12
N VAL A 320 1.87 5.09 3.32
CA VAL A 320 0.60 4.39 3.22
C VAL A 320 -0.11 4.81 1.94
N PHE A 321 -0.31 3.87 1.02
CA PHE A 321 -1.04 4.12 -0.21
C PHE A 321 -2.38 3.38 -0.21
N CYS A 322 -3.49 4.12 -0.24
CA CYS A 322 -4.84 3.57 -0.22
C CYS A 322 -5.75 4.27 -1.23
N SER A 323 -6.97 3.74 -1.44
CA SER A 323 -7.94 4.36 -2.33
C SER A 323 -9.36 4.37 -1.77
N LYS A 324 -10.11 5.44 -2.03
CA LYS A 324 -11.56 5.50 -1.74
C LYS A 324 -12.36 4.52 -2.59
N GLY A 325 -11.82 4.06 -3.73
CA GLY A 325 -12.41 3.02 -4.57
C GLY A 325 -12.12 1.60 -4.08
N ASP A 326 -11.29 1.43 -3.05
CA ASP A 326 -10.95 0.14 -2.46
C ASP A 326 -12.00 -0.26 -1.41
N ASN A 327 -12.79 -1.30 -1.71
CA ASN A 327 -13.76 -1.87 -0.79
C ASN A 327 -13.17 -2.96 0.14
N ILE A 328 -11.91 -3.35 -0.10
CA ILE A 328 -11.16 -4.30 0.73
C ILE A 328 -10.47 -3.57 1.86
N THR A 329 -9.64 -2.59 1.48
CA THR A 329 -8.84 -1.77 2.39
C THR A 329 -9.13 -0.30 2.13
N PRO A 330 -10.31 0.19 2.52
CA PRO A 330 -10.64 1.59 2.40
C PRO A 330 -9.71 2.45 3.27
N PRO A 331 -9.69 3.79 3.08
CA PRO A 331 -8.77 4.67 3.80
C PRO A 331 -8.78 4.48 5.31
N GLN A 332 -9.94 4.20 5.92
CA GLN A 332 -10.06 3.98 7.36
C GLN A 332 -9.30 2.72 7.81
N GLN A 333 -9.40 1.61 7.06
CA GLN A 333 -8.65 0.40 7.40
C GLN A 333 -7.14 0.56 7.21
N ALA A 334 -6.73 1.40 6.26
CA ALA A 334 -5.33 1.69 5.98
C ALA A 334 -4.70 2.71 6.95
N LEU A 335 -5.48 3.64 7.52
CA LEU A 335 -4.97 4.82 8.23
C LEU A 335 -5.40 4.95 9.70
N ASP A 336 -6.51 4.35 10.12
CA ASP A 336 -7.03 4.56 11.49
C ASP A 336 -6.09 4.00 12.57
N TRP A 337 -5.13 3.14 12.22
CA TRP A 337 -4.09 2.66 13.14
C TRP A 337 -3.26 3.83 13.69
N ILE A 338 -3.16 4.93 12.94
CA ILE A 338 -2.53 6.17 13.38
C ILE A 338 -3.33 6.78 14.54
N LEU A 339 -4.67 6.75 14.46
CA LEU A 339 -5.56 7.22 15.51
C LEU A 339 -5.56 6.27 16.72
N ASP A 340 -5.35 4.98 16.49
CA ASP A 340 -5.25 3.96 17.55
C ASP A 340 -3.93 4.08 18.33
N LEU A 341 -2.82 4.42 17.67
CA LEU A 341 -1.50 4.48 18.30
C LEU A 341 -1.15 5.83 18.92
N TYR A 342 -1.64 6.94 18.35
CA TYR A 342 -1.17 8.29 18.68
C TYR A 342 -2.32 9.21 19.10
N ASP A 343 -2.13 9.97 20.18
CA ASP A 343 -3.07 10.99 20.63
C ASP A 343 -2.84 12.34 19.95
N SER A 344 -1.63 12.58 19.42
CA SER A 344 -1.28 13.81 18.70
C SER A 344 -0.11 13.62 17.73
N VAL A 345 0.08 14.58 16.82
CA VAL A 345 1.27 14.63 15.94
C VAL A 345 2.56 14.78 16.76
N ASP A 346 2.50 15.40 17.94
CA ASP A 346 3.66 15.49 18.83
C ASP A 346 4.04 14.12 19.40
N GLU A 347 3.09 13.21 19.60
CA GLU A 347 3.39 11.83 19.98
C GLU A 347 4.07 11.08 18.81
N ILE A 348 3.58 11.24 17.57
CA ILE A 348 4.27 10.71 16.37
C ILE A 348 5.73 11.20 16.32
N ARG A 349 5.94 12.50 16.56
CA ARG A 349 7.27 13.12 16.63
C ARG A 349 8.12 12.57 17.77
N ALA A 350 7.54 12.35 18.96
CA ALA A 350 8.24 11.81 20.13
C ALA A 350 8.75 10.38 19.91
N TYR A 351 8.01 9.57 19.15
CA TYR A 351 8.47 8.25 18.68
C TYR A 351 9.46 8.35 17.50
N GLY A 352 9.74 9.55 16.99
CA GLY A 352 10.63 9.77 15.85
C GLY A 352 10.08 9.25 14.53
N GLN A 353 8.78 9.04 14.44
CA GLN A 353 8.10 8.42 13.31
C GLN A 353 7.79 9.46 12.22
N THR A 354 8.00 9.07 10.97
CA THR A 354 7.54 9.82 9.79
C THR A 354 6.47 8.98 9.10
N ILE A 355 5.27 9.51 8.94
CA ILE A 355 4.15 8.83 8.26
C ILE A 355 3.73 9.72 7.11
N VAL A 356 3.74 9.16 5.89
CA VAL A 356 3.26 9.81 4.68
C VAL A 356 2.11 8.97 4.16
N TYR A 357 0.97 9.57 3.84
CA TYR A 357 -0.13 8.86 3.20
C TYR A 357 -0.52 9.47 1.87
N ALA A 358 -1.05 8.65 0.96
CA ALA A 358 -1.63 9.08 -0.31
C ALA A 358 -2.97 8.37 -0.51
N VAL A 359 -4.00 9.13 -0.87
CA VAL A 359 -5.35 8.61 -1.10
C VAL A 359 -5.75 8.80 -2.57
N HIS A 360 -5.83 7.70 -3.31
CA HIS A 360 -6.36 7.74 -4.67
C HIS A 360 -7.90 7.76 -4.66
N ASP A 361 -8.53 8.53 -5.55
CA ASP A 361 -9.99 8.75 -5.47
C ASP A 361 -10.85 7.58 -5.93
N LYS A 362 -10.44 6.81 -6.95
CA LYS A 362 -11.37 5.91 -7.66
C LYS A 362 -10.88 4.49 -7.93
N ILE A 363 -9.63 4.16 -7.61
CA ILE A 363 -9.08 2.88 -8.04
C ILE A 363 -9.53 1.77 -7.08
N GLY A 364 -9.95 0.64 -7.62
CA GLY A 364 -10.24 -0.55 -6.80
C GLY A 364 -8.99 -1.21 -6.26
N HIS A 365 -9.13 -2.10 -5.27
CA HIS A 365 -8.04 -2.79 -4.59
C HIS A 365 -6.94 -3.32 -5.52
N LEU A 366 -7.30 -4.11 -6.53
CA LEU A 366 -6.33 -4.68 -7.46
C LEU A 366 -5.60 -3.60 -8.27
N GLY A 367 -6.30 -2.53 -8.64
CA GLY A 367 -5.72 -1.46 -9.42
C GLY A 367 -4.64 -0.66 -8.67
N ILE A 368 -4.58 -0.74 -7.34
CA ILE A 368 -3.48 -0.19 -6.53
C ILE A 368 -2.14 -0.83 -6.95
N PHE A 369 -2.15 -2.11 -7.35
CA PHE A 369 -0.94 -2.89 -7.65
C PHE A 369 -0.71 -3.11 -9.14
N VAL A 370 -1.78 -3.39 -9.91
CA VAL A 370 -1.66 -3.86 -11.31
C VAL A 370 -2.01 -2.81 -12.37
N SER A 371 -2.48 -1.63 -11.95
CA SER A 371 -2.82 -0.55 -12.89
C SER A 371 -1.56 0.13 -13.37
N ALA A 372 -1.33 0.13 -14.67
CA ALA A 372 -0.23 0.87 -15.27
C ALA A 372 -0.36 2.39 -15.04
N GLY A 373 -1.59 2.90 -14.89
CA GLY A 373 -1.82 4.31 -14.56
C GLY A 373 -1.37 4.66 -13.14
N VAL A 374 -1.58 3.77 -12.17
CA VAL A 374 -1.11 3.93 -10.79
C VAL A 374 0.40 3.72 -10.70
N ALA A 375 0.92 2.73 -11.43
CA ALA A 375 2.36 2.50 -11.52
C ALA A 375 3.10 3.75 -12.02
N ARG A 376 2.66 4.35 -13.14
CA ARG A 376 3.28 5.54 -13.74
C ARG A 376 3.01 6.86 -13.01
N LYS A 377 2.21 6.83 -11.95
CA LYS A 377 1.87 8.02 -11.16
C LYS A 377 2.33 7.82 -9.71
N GLU A 378 1.54 7.16 -8.87
CA GLU A 378 1.84 7.06 -7.45
C GLU A 378 3.13 6.29 -7.17
N HIS A 379 3.30 5.09 -7.75
CA HIS A 379 4.50 4.27 -7.48
C HIS A 379 5.78 4.85 -8.08
N ASP A 380 5.71 5.44 -9.28
CA ASP A 380 6.84 6.13 -9.92
C ASP A 380 7.32 7.31 -9.05
N GLU A 381 6.38 8.10 -8.52
CA GLU A 381 6.70 9.23 -7.65
C GLU A 381 7.25 8.77 -6.30
N PHE A 382 6.68 7.73 -5.68
CA PHE A 382 7.24 7.18 -4.44
C PHE A 382 8.65 6.63 -4.63
N ALA A 383 8.90 5.88 -5.72
CA ALA A 383 10.21 5.31 -6.01
C ALA A 383 11.24 6.41 -6.33
N SER A 384 10.88 7.38 -7.17
CA SER A 384 11.77 8.47 -7.59
C SER A 384 12.13 9.41 -6.45
N ASN A 385 11.18 9.62 -5.52
CA ASN A 385 11.34 10.53 -4.38
C ASN A 385 11.55 9.82 -3.04
N ILE A 386 11.89 8.53 -3.03
CA ILE A 386 12.01 7.75 -1.79
C ILE A 386 13.07 8.32 -0.83
N ASP A 387 14.15 8.89 -1.36
CA ASP A 387 15.22 9.53 -0.59
C ASP A 387 14.75 10.84 0.06
N LEU A 388 13.84 11.58 -0.60
CA LEU A 388 13.19 12.75 -0.02
C LEU A 388 12.32 12.30 1.18
N ILE A 389 11.48 11.29 0.97
CA ILE A 389 10.64 10.72 2.04
C ILE A 389 11.51 10.24 3.21
N ASP A 390 12.67 9.66 2.91
CA ASP A 390 13.59 9.15 3.93
C ASP A 390 14.13 10.24 4.87
N VAL A 391 14.36 11.45 4.35
CA VAL A 391 14.91 12.59 5.09
C VAL A 391 13.85 13.49 5.71
N LEU A 392 12.56 13.28 5.40
CA LEU A 392 11.48 14.05 6.00
C LEU A 392 11.58 14.01 7.54
N PRO A 393 11.37 15.16 8.20
CA PRO A 393 11.26 15.18 9.65
C PRO A 393 10.14 14.27 10.17
N PRO A 394 10.21 13.85 11.44
CA PRO A 394 9.12 13.13 12.09
C PRO A 394 7.82 13.96 12.08
N GLY A 395 6.70 13.29 11.80
CA GLY A 395 5.39 13.93 11.63
C GLY A 395 4.44 13.12 10.76
N LEU A 396 3.27 13.68 10.52
CA LEU A 396 2.23 13.15 9.64
C LEU A 396 2.11 14.04 8.40
N TYR A 397 2.13 13.42 7.23
CA TYR A 397 2.13 14.10 5.94
C TYR A 397 1.18 13.45 4.96
N GLU A 398 0.59 14.24 4.06
CA GLU A 398 -0.09 13.77 2.86
C GLU A 398 0.81 13.99 1.65
N ALA A 399 1.05 12.95 0.85
CA ALA A 399 1.67 13.07 -0.46
C ALA A 399 0.61 13.46 -1.49
N VAL A 400 0.63 14.73 -1.88
CA VAL A 400 -0.22 15.31 -2.93
C VAL A 400 0.57 15.29 -4.24
N LEU A 401 -0.05 14.75 -5.29
CA LEU A 401 0.54 14.64 -6.63
C LEU A 401 -0.17 15.60 -7.58
N GLU A 402 0.56 16.59 -8.07
CA GLU A 402 0.05 17.60 -9.01
C GLU A 402 0.68 17.40 -10.41
N PRO A 403 -0.05 17.65 -11.51
CA PRO A 403 0.52 17.53 -12.85
C PRO A 403 1.67 18.52 -13.06
N ALA A 404 2.81 18.03 -13.54
CA ALA A 404 3.99 18.87 -13.78
C ALA A 404 3.76 19.96 -14.85
N SER A 405 2.74 19.81 -15.71
CA SER A 405 2.32 20.84 -16.67
C SER A 405 1.75 22.09 -16.00
N GLU A 406 1.26 21.98 -14.77
CA GLU A 406 0.68 23.09 -14.01
C GLU A 406 1.75 23.85 -13.19
N VAL A 407 2.99 23.34 -13.19
CA VAL A 407 4.12 23.92 -12.46
C VAL A 407 4.93 24.85 -13.37
N ALA A 408 4.78 26.16 -13.16
CA ALA A 408 5.47 27.19 -13.96
C ALA A 408 6.95 27.38 -13.58
N GLU A 409 7.32 27.17 -12.31
CA GLU A 409 8.67 27.42 -11.78
C GLU A 409 9.35 26.12 -11.31
N GLY A 410 10.64 25.94 -11.61
CA GLY A 410 11.40 24.76 -11.19
C GLY A 410 11.14 23.49 -12.01
N ARG A 411 10.46 23.57 -13.17
CA ARG A 411 10.15 22.41 -14.04
C ARG A 411 11.38 21.58 -14.42
N ALA A 412 12.55 22.20 -14.56
CA ALA A 412 13.81 21.53 -14.87
C ALA A 412 14.34 20.64 -13.73
N LEU A 413 13.75 20.73 -12.53
CA LEU A 413 14.05 19.91 -11.35
C LEU A 413 13.06 18.75 -11.18
N VAL A 414 12.01 18.71 -11.99
CA VAL A 414 10.99 17.66 -11.98
C VAL A 414 11.36 16.61 -13.03
N ALA A 415 11.58 15.37 -12.62
CA ALA A 415 11.96 14.30 -13.54
C ALA A 415 10.75 13.68 -14.27
N GLY A 416 9.58 13.70 -13.62
CA GLY A 416 8.37 13.01 -14.07
C GLY A 416 7.30 13.88 -14.74
N GLU A 417 6.12 13.29 -14.89
CA GLU A 417 4.88 13.95 -15.32
C GLU A 417 4.10 14.56 -14.14
N TRP A 418 4.49 14.21 -12.92
CA TRP A 418 3.88 14.66 -11.67
C TRP A 418 4.94 15.32 -10.79
N VAL A 419 4.47 16.12 -9.85
CA VAL A 419 5.29 16.70 -8.78
C VAL A 419 4.72 16.23 -7.46
N MET A 420 5.54 15.54 -6.67
CA MET A 420 5.15 15.13 -5.33
C MET A 420 5.45 16.21 -4.30
N ARG A 421 4.41 16.59 -3.55
CA ARG A 421 4.52 17.46 -2.37
C ARG A 421 4.02 16.74 -1.12
N CYS A 422 4.83 16.74 -0.07
CA CYS A 422 4.47 16.23 1.25
C CYS A 422 3.96 17.38 2.11
N GLU A 423 2.64 17.51 2.21
CA GLU A 423 1.99 18.53 3.04
C GLU A 423 1.83 18.06 4.48
N ALA A 424 2.08 18.92 5.45
CA ALA A 424 1.89 18.56 6.85
C ALA A 424 0.40 18.39 7.18
N ARG A 425 0.08 17.37 7.98
CA ARG A 425 -1.29 17.04 8.40
C ARG A 425 -1.37 16.82 9.91
N THR A 426 -2.59 16.79 10.39
CA THR A 426 -2.99 16.55 11.77
C THR A 426 -3.82 15.27 11.86
N LEU A 427 -4.08 14.81 13.08
CA LEU A 427 -4.98 13.67 13.28
C LEU A 427 -6.44 14.02 12.89
N ASP A 428 -6.81 15.29 12.84
CA ASP A 428 -8.15 15.70 12.40
C ASP A 428 -8.35 15.46 10.90
N ASP A 429 -7.28 15.54 10.09
CA ASP A 429 -7.35 15.22 8.66
C ASP A 429 -7.65 13.73 8.44
N ILE A 430 -7.10 12.85 9.28
CA ILE A 430 -7.43 11.41 9.25
C ILE A 430 -8.88 11.20 9.70
N ARG A 431 -9.31 11.84 10.80
CA ARG A 431 -10.72 11.76 11.27
C ARG A 431 -11.72 12.29 10.24
N ALA A 432 -11.33 13.27 9.42
CA ALA A 432 -12.16 13.84 8.37
C ALA A 432 -12.48 12.83 7.25
N LEU A 433 -11.72 11.74 7.14
CA LEU A 433 -12.05 10.62 6.24
C LEU A 433 -13.26 9.81 6.75
N GLY A 434 -13.73 10.04 7.98
CA GLY A 434 -14.78 9.26 8.63
C GLY A 434 -14.23 8.00 9.28
N GLY A 435 -15.08 7.24 9.98
CA GLY A 435 -14.65 6.02 10.69
C GLY A 435 -15.69 5.54 11.69
N ASN A 436 -15.24 4.70 12.62
CA ASN A 436 -16.07 4.16 13.69
C ASN A 436 -16.31 5.19 14.80
N ASP A 437 -17.50 5.13 15.41
CA ASP A 437 -17.73 5.69 16.73
C ASP A 437 -17.42 4.65 17.83
N ILE A 438 -17.48 5.09 19.09
CA ILE A 438 -17.21 4.21 20.23
C ILE A 438 -18.22 3.06 20.35
N GLU A 439 -19.46 3.26 19.91
CA GLU A 439 -20.46 2.19 19.92
C GLU A 439 -20.11 1.10 18.90
N ASP A 440 -19.58 1.47 17.73
CA ASP A 440 -19.08 0.51 16.75
C ASP A 440 -17.92 -0.30 17.33
N GLU A 441 -16.99 0.32 18.05
CA GLU A 441 -15.92 -0.39 18.76
C GLU A 441 -16.48 -1.44 19.74
N HIS A 442 -17.49 -1.07 20.55
CA HIS A 442 -18.13 -2.02 21.48
C HIS A 442 -18.81 -3.18 20.76
N ARG A 443 -19.44 -2.92 19.60
CA ARG A 443 -20.08 -3.96 18.77
C ARG A 443 -19.03 -4.93 18.23
N PHE A 444 -17.93 -4.44 17.69
CA PHE A 444 -16.86 -5.31 17.20
C PHE A 444 -16.14 -6.06 18.32
N ALA A 445 -15.94 -5.44 19.49
CA ALA A 445 -15.41 -6.10 20.67
C ALA A 445 -16.31 -7.26 21.14
N ALA A 446 -17.63 -7.08 21.11
CA ALA A 446 -18.58 -8.15 21.37
C ALA A 446 -18.46 -9.29 20.34
N ALA A 447 -18.36 -8.95 19.05
CA ALA A 447 -18.17 -9.95 17.99
C ALA A 447 -16.87 -10.75 18.17
N ALA A 448 -15.77 -10.10 18.52
CA ALA A 448 -14.50 -10.75 18.79
C ALA A 448 -14.56 -11.67 20.01
N LYS A 449 -15.21 -11.24 21.11
CA LYS A 449 -15.40 -12.10 22.29
C LYS A 449 -16.30 -13.29 22.02
N LEU A 450 -17.37 -13.12 21.26
CA LEU A 450 -18.21 -14.25 20.87
C LEU A 450 -17.46 -15.21 19.93
N SER A 451 -16.59 -14.70 19.05
CA SER A 451 -15.71 -15.51 18.20
C SER A 451 -14.79 -16.41 19.03
N GLU A 452 -14.13 -15.87 20.07
CA GLU A 452 -13.30 -16.65 20.99
C GLU A 452 -14.08 -17.82 21.62
N VAL A 453 -15.32 -17.56 22.06
CA VAL A 453 -16.22 -18.58 22.63
C VAL A 453 -16.58 -19.65 21.59
N ASN A 454 -17.01 -19.25 20.40
CA ASN A 454 -17.41 -20.19 19.34
C ASN A 454 -16.25 -21.07 18.88
N LEU A 455 -15.05 -20.50 18.75
CA LEU A 455 -13.83 -21.26 18.44
C LEU A 455 -13.53 -22.28 19.54
N ALA A 456 -13.62 -21.90 20.82
CA ALA A 456 -13.40 -22.80 21.94
C ALA A 456 -14.43 -23.96 21.96
N LEU A 457 -15.70 -23.67 21.69
CA LEU A 457 -16.75 -24.69 21.57
C LEU A 457 -16.45 -25.66 20.42
N TYR A 458 -16.10 -25.16 19.24
CA TYR A 458 -15.76 -25.99 18.10
C TYR A 458 -14.57 -26.92 18.41
N ARG A 459 -13.47 -26.36 18.91
CA ARG A 459 -12.24 -27.11 19.24
C ARG A 459 -12.48 -28.19 20.30
N THR A 460 -13.32 -27.91 21.29
CA THR A 460 -13.59 -28.83 22.39
C THR A 460 -14.52 -29.96 21.97
N PHE A 461 -15.61 -29.65 21.26
CA PHE A 461 -16.71 -30.59 21.07
C PHE A 461 -16.78 -31.22 19.67
N LEU A 462 -16.37 -30.51 18.62
CA LEU A 462 -16.56 -30.94 17.23
C LEU A 462 -15.25 -31.30 16.53
N GLN A 463 -14.19 -30.54 16.75
CA GLN A 463 -12.90 -30.73 16.08
C GLN A 463 -12.34 -32.16 16.19
N PRO A 464 -12.37 -32.86 17.36
CA PRO A 464 -11.87 -34.23 17.44
C PRO A 464 -12.59 -35.19 16.50
N ALA A 465 -13.92 -35.06 16.38
CA ALA A 465 -14.71 -35.88 15.47
C ALA A 465 -14.44 -35.53 14.00
N VAL A 466 -14.32 -34.24 13.66
CA VAL A 466 -13.98 -33.80 12.30
C VAL A 466 -12.61 -34.34 11.89
N ARG A 467 -11.57 -34.14 12.71
CA ARG A 467 -10.22 -34.63 12.42
C ARG A 467 -10.15 -36.15 12.29
N ALA A 468 -10.97 -36.90 13.04
CA ALA A 468 -11.03 -38.35 12.93
C ALA A 468 -11.66 -38.84 11.61
N MET A 469 -12.53 -38.04 10.99
CA MET A 469 -13.18 -38.38 9.71
C MET A 469 -12.37 -37.94 8.48
N VAL A 470 -11.52 -36.92 8.62
CA VAL A 470 -10.77 -36.34 7.50
C VAL A 470 -9.53 -37.17 7.19
N THR A 471 -9.46 -37.71 5.97
CA THR A 471 -8.27 -38.34 5.40
C THR A 471 -7.57 -37.41 4.41
N PRO A 472 -6.28 -37.64 4.08
CA PRO A 472 -5.61 -36.87 3.04
C PRO A 472 -6.33 -36.92 1.67
N THR A 473 -6.91 -38.07 1.32
CA THR A 473 -7.70 -38.23 0.09
C THR A 473 -9.01 -37.45 0.12
N PHE A 474 -9.68 -37.38 1.28
CA PHE A 474 -10.87 -36.55 1.45
C PHE A 474 -10.54 -35.07 1.31
N ALA A 475 -9.49 -34.60 1.99
CA ALA A 475 -9.06 -33.21 1.94
C ALA A 475 -8.68 -32.77 0.51
N GLU A 476 -7.95 -33.61 -0.23
CA GLU A 476 -7.60 -33.35 -1.62
C GLU A 476 -8.82 -33.32 -2.54
N ALA A 477 -9.74 -34.28 -2.38
CA ALA A 477 -10.99 -34.29 -3.15
C ALA A 477 -11.81 -33.02 -2.89
N MET A 478 -11.92 -32.60 -1.63
CA MET A 478 -12.63 -31.37 -1.26
C MET A 478 -12.02 -30.14 -1.95
N ARG A 479 -10.70 -30.00 -1.94
CA ARG A 479 -10.00 -28.90 -2.63
C ARG A 479 -10.22 -28.89 -4.14
N ARG A 480 -10.11 -30.05 -4.80
CA ARG A 480 -10.33 -30.18 -6.26
C ARG A 480 -11.76 -29.85 -6.65
N THR A 481 -12.73 -30.26 -5.84
CA THR A 481 -14.15 -29.99 -6.08
C THR A 481 -14.59 -28.57 -5.70
N HIS A 482 -13.69 -27.72 -5.19
CA HIS A 482 -14.01 -26.34 -4.88
C HIS A 482 -14.51 -25.63 -6.16
N PRO A 483 -15.64 -24.89 -6.13
CA PRO A 483 -16.25 -24.30 -7.33
C PRO A 483 -15.27 -23.45 -8.17
N LEU A 484 -14.36 -22.72 -7.49
CA LEU A 484 -13.36 -21.91 -8.18
C LEU A 484 -12.29 -22.69 -8.93
N ARG A 485 -12.01 -23.96 -8.57
CA ARG A 485 -11.13 -24.83 -9.37
C ARG A 485 -11.91 -25.57 -10.44
N LEU A 486 -13.11 -26.04 -10.08
CA LEU A 486 -13.99 -26.78 -10.98
C LEU A 486 -14.31 -25.98 -12.25
N GLN A 487 -14.47 -24.66 -12.17
CA GLN A 487 -14.68 -23.82 -13.36
C GLN A 487 -13.50 -23.79 -14.35
N TYR A 488 -12.27 -24.10 -13.93
CA TYR A 488 -11.12 -24.26 -14.83
C TYR A 488 -11.12 -25.66 -15.44
N GLU A 489 -11.33 -26.69 -14.61
CA GLU A 489 -11.32 -28.09 -15.03
C GLU A 489 -12.49 -28.43 -15.97
N LEU A 490 -13.69 -27.87 -15.73
CA LEU A 490 -14.90 -28.14 -16.54
C LEU A 490 -14.75 -27.78 -18.02
N PHE A 491 -13.95 -26.76 -18.33
CA PHE A 491 -13.69 -26.36 -19.72
C PHE A 491 -12.33 -26.84 -20.22
N GLY A 492 -11.53 -27.48 -19.36
CA GLY A 492 -10.18 -27.93 -19.68
C GLY A 492 -10.11 -29.07 -20.71
N PRO A 493 -8.89 -29.42 -21.16
CA PRO A 493 -8.66 -30.45 -22.17
C PRO A 493 -9.08 -31.85 -21.72
N SER A 494 -9.16 -32.07 -20.40
CA SER A 494 -9.64 -33.30 -19.79
C SER A 494 -11.14 -33.55 -19.99
N ASN A 495 -11.93 -32.56 -20.42
CA ASN A 495 -13.35 -32.72 -20.74
C ASN A 495 -13.57 -33.16 -22.21
N PRO A 496 -14.04 -34.39 -22.49
CA PRO A 496 -14.26 -34.86 -23.86
C PRO A 496 -15.27 -34.03 -24.67
N PHE A 497 -16.19 -33.33 -24.00
CA PHE A 497 -17.15 -32.44 -24.67
C PHE A 497 -16.50 -31.18 -25.25
N MET A 498 -15.25 -30.87 -24.88
CA MET A 498 -14.47 -29.74 -25.42
C MET A 498 -13.61 -30.11 -26.62
N ALA A 499 -13.45 -31.39 -26.93
CA ALA A 499 -12.49 -31.88 -27.94
C ALA A 499 -12.73 -31.33 -29.37
N TRP A 500 -13.96 -30.95 -29.71
CA TRP A 500 -14.32 -30.41 -31.02
C TRP A 500 -14.27 -28.87 -31.09
N ILE A 501 -14.12 -28.19 -29.95
CA ILE A 501 -14.25 -26.73 -29.83
C ILE A 501 -13.12 -26.01 -30.55
N GLN A 502 -11.88 -26.50 -30.46
CA GLN A 502 -10.73 -25.85 -31.12
C GLN A 502 -10.95 -25.76 -32.64
N ALA A 503 -11.27 -26.88 -33.30
CA ALA A 503 -11.51 -26.90 -34.74
C ALA A 503 -12.73 -26.06 -35.14
N ALA A 504 -13.80 -26.08 -34.33
CA ALA A 504 -14.96 -25.23 -34.57
C ALA A 504 -14.64 -23.73 -34.40
N ALA A 505 -13.78 -23.37 -33.46
CA ALA A 505 -13.33 -22.01 -33.23
C ALA A 505 -12.42 -21.50 -34.36
N GLU A 506 -11.50 -22.33 -34.86
CA GLU A 506 -10.71 -22.04 -36.07
C GLU A 506 -11.63 -21.75 -37.26
N HIS A 507 -12.62 -22.62 -37.51
CA HIS A 507 -13.60 -22.39 -38.57
C HIS A 507 -14.42 -21.11 -38.37
N ALA A 508 -14.82 -20.80 -37.12
CA ALA A 508 -15.54 -19.59 -36.78
C ALA A 508 -14.69 -18.32 -36.97
N ARG A 509 -13.37 -18.36 -36.72
CA ARG A 509 -12.44 -17.26 -36.98
C ARG A 509 -12.27 -17.03 -38.49
N GLU A 510 -12.06 -18.08 -39.26
CA GLU A 510 -11.90 -17.99 -40.72
C GLU A 510 -13.16 -17.46 -41.42
N ASN A 511 -14.33 -17.80 -40.90
CA ASN A 511 -15.63 -17.45 -41.47
C ASN A 511 -16.37 -16.40 -40.65
N ARG A 512 -15.64 -15.60 -39.85
CA ARG A 512 -16.22 -14.63 -38.91
C ARG A 512 -17.12 -13.61 -39.63
N LYS A 513 -18.38 -13.50 -39.20
CA LYS A 513 -19.36 -12.53 -39.71
C LYS A 513 -20.04 -11.80 -38.55
N PRO A 514 -19.42 -10.72 -38.02
CA PRO A 514 -20.02 -9.93 -36.96
C PRO A 514 -21.33 -9.27 -37.44
N ALA A 515 -22.32 -9.17 -36.56
CA ALA A 515 -23.51 -8.38 -36.84
C ALA A 515 -23.13 -6.87 -36.89
N VAL A 516 -23.79 -6.09 -37.74
CA VAL A 516 -23.58 -4.64 -37.83
C VAL A 516 -23.95 -3.96 -36.51
N ALA A 517 -23.24 -2.89 -36.16
CA ALA A 517 -23.40 -2.21 -34.87
C ALA A 517 -24.84 -1.71 -34.61
N GLU A 518 -25.56 -1.37 -35.68
CA GLU A 518 -26.94 -0.89 -35.65
C GLU A 518 -27.98 -2.01 -35.53
N ASN A 519 -27.57 -3.29 -35.47
CA ASN A 519 -28.50 -4.40 -35.37
C ASN A 519 -29.33 -4.32 -34.06
N PRO A 520 -30.67 -4.27 -34.13
CA PRO A 520 -31.53 -4.08 -32.95
C PRO A 520 -31.41 -5.19 -31.90
N PHE A 521 -31.02 -6.40 -32.29
CA PHE A 521 -30.82 -7.52 -31.35
C PHE A 521 -29.53 -7.37 -30.54
N LEU A 522 -28.48 -6.71 -31.06
CA LEU A 522 -27.31 -6.35 -30.27
C LEU A 522 -27.67 -5.31 -29.20
N ALA A 523 -28.48 -4.31 -29.55
CA ALA A 523 -28.97 -3.33 -28.59
C ALA A 523 -29.85 -3.99 -27.51
N LEU A 524 -30.71 -4.94 -27.89
CA LEU A 524 -31.49 -5.72 -26.94
C LEU A 524 -30.61 -6.57 -26.00
N GLN A 525 -29.57 -7.23 -26.54
CA GLN A 525 -28.59 -8.00 -25.77
C GLN A 525 -27.90 -7.11 -24.73
N GLU A 526 -27.44 -5.93 -25.15
CA GLU A 526 -26.74 -4.98 -24.28
C GLU A 526 -27.67 -4.44 -23.18
N ASN A 527 -28.90 -4.08 -23.51
CA ASN A 527 -29.91 -3.68 -22.54
C ASN A 527 -30.21 -4.79 -21.52
N MET A 528 -30.30 -6.05 -21.97
CA MET A 528 -30.50 -7.19 -21.07
C MET A 528 -29.30 -7.38 -20.14
N SER A 529 -28.08 -7.25 -20.66
CA SER A 529 -26.86 -7.30 -19.85
C SER A 529 -26.85 -6.21 -18.78
N GLN A 530 -27.19 -4.96 -19.14
CA GLN A 530 -27.29 -3.85 -18.20
C GLN A 530 -28.37 -4.06 -17.13
N GLN A 531 -29.50 -4.70 -17.47
CA GLN A 531 -30.54 -5.06 -16.50
C GLN A 531 -30.06 -6.15 -15.52
N ILE A 532 -29.34 -7.16 -16.00
CA ILE A 532 -28.76 -8.20 -15.15
C ILE A 532 -27.73 -7.58 -14.19
N VAL A 533 -26.82 -6.75 -14.70
CA VAL A 533 -25.85 -6.02 -13.88
C VAL A 533 -26.55 -5.16 -12.83
N SER A 534 -27.57 -4.39 -13.23
CA SER A 534 -28.34 -3.55 -12.31
C SER A 534 -29.08 -4.37 -11.24
N GLY A 535 -29.61 -5.53 -11.61
CA GLY A 535 -30.27 -6.45 -10.68
C GLY A 535 -29.31 -7.07 -9.66
N LEU A 536 -28.13 -7.50 -10.11
CA LEU A 536 -27.08 -8.03 -9.23
C LEU A 536 -26.51 -6.94 -8.31
N GLU A 537 -26.33 -5.71 -8.80
CA GLU A 537 -25.93 -4.57 -7.98
C GLU A 537 -26.99 -4.18 -6.95
N ALA A 538 -28.27 -4.22 -7.31
CA ALA A 538 -29.35 -3.97 -6.36
C ALA A 538 -29.39 -5.05 -5.27
N TRP A 539 -29.28 -6.32 -5.66
CA TRP A 539 -29.20 -7.43 -4.71
C TRP A 539 -28.02 -7.30 -3.75
N ARG A 540 -26.82 -7.01 -4.28
CA ARG A 540 -25.61 -6.75 -3.50
C ARG A 540 -25.88 -5.67 -2.44
N ARG A 541 -26.34 -4.48 -2.84
CA ARG A 541 -26.62 -3.38 -1.91
C ARG A 541 -27.62 -3.75 -0.81
N THR A 542 -28.65 -4.52 -1.15
CA THR A 542 -29.62 -5.01 -0.16
C THR A 542 -28.98 -5.98 0.84
N VAL A 543 -28.19 -6.94 0.37
CA VAL A 543 -27.47 -7.89 1.25
C VAL A 543 -26.49 -7.16 2.15
N GLU A 544 -25.74 -6.19 1.61
CA GLU A 544 -24.79 -5.38 2.35
C GLU A 544 -25.46 -4.56 3.46
N GLN A 545 -26.57 -3.88 3.15
CA GLN A 545 -27.35 -3.13 4.13
C GLN A 545 -27.90 -4.04 5.23
N LEU A 546 -28.52 -5.16 4.86
CA LEU A 546 -29.06 -6.12 5.83
C LEU A 546 -27.96 -6.72 6.71
N SER A 547 -26.77 -6.96 6.16
CA SER A 547 -25.61 -7.47 6.92
C SER A 547 -25.18 -6.47 7.98
N GLU A 548 -25.04 -5.19 7.62
CA GLU A 548 -24.69 -4.13 8.57
C GLU A 548 -25.76 -3.96 9.66
N GLU A 549 -27.04 -3.89 9.28
CA GLU A 549 -28.15 -3.74 10.23
C GLU A 549 -28.24 -4.94 11.18
N THR A 550 -28.10 -6.16 10.66
CA THR A 550 -28.12 -7.39 11.47
C THR A 550 -26.95 -7.43 12.44
N PHE A 551 -25.74 -7.10 11.96
CA PHE A 551 -24.56 -7.04 12.82
C PHE A 551 -24.76 -6.06 13.97
N ARG A 552 -25.25 -4.84 13.66
CA ARG A 552 -25.51 -3.80 14.67
C ARG A 552 -26.61 -4.20 15.64
N ALA A 553 -27.66 -4.88 15.17
CA ALA A 553 -28.75 -5.35 16.02
C ALA A 553 -28.29 -6.44 17.01
N ILE A 554 -27.50 -7.41 16.53
CA ILE A 554 -26.98 -8.50 17.37
C ILE A 554 -25.95 -7.96 18.35
N TYR A 555 -24.88 -7.34 17.84
CA TYR A 555 -23.72 -6.95 18.65
C TYR A 555 -23.88 -5.60 19.35
N GLY A 556 -24.90 -4.82 19.00
CA GLY A 556 -25.33 -3.62 19.74
C GLY A 556 -26.26 -3.92 20.90
N SER A 557 -26.67 -5.17 21.12
CA SER A 557 -27.53 -5.56 22.24
C SER A 557 -26.82 -5.38 23.57
N PRO A 558 -27.34 -4.54 24.50
CA PRO A 558 -26.73 -4.35 25.82
C PRO A 558 -26.65 -5.65 26.64
N VAL A 559 -27.63 -6.54 26.46
CA VAL A 559 -27.66 -7.85 27.14
C VAL A 559 -26.50 -8.72 26.66
N LEU A 560 -26.26 -8.77 25.35
CA LEU A 560 -25.17 -9.56 24.79
C LEU A 560 -23.80 -8.98 25.20
N GLN A 561 -23.62 -7.66 25.07
CA GLN A 561 -22.39 -6.98 25.47
C GLN A 561 -22.08 -7.21 26.96
N THR A 562 -23.08 -7.08 27.84
CA THR A 562 -22.91 -7.34 29.28
C THR A 562 -22.58 -8.81 29.54
N ALA A 563 -23.25 -9.75 28.87
CA ALA A 563 -22.98 -11.19 29.03
C ALA A 563 -21.56 -11.57 28.58
N LEU A 564 -21.00 -10.86 27.60
CA LEU A 564 -19.63 -11.04 27.11
C LEU A 564 -18.59 -10.22 27.89
N GLY A 565 -19.01 -9.41 28.88
CA GLY A 565 -18.11 -8.59 29.69
C GLY A 565 -17.50 -7.40 28.95
N ILE A 566 -18.20 -6.87 27.93
CA ILE A 566 -17.78 -5.64 27.25
C ILE A 566 -18.02 -4.45 28.17
N ASP A 567 -16.98 -3.66 28.41
CA ASP A 567 -17.07 -2.43 29.19
C ASP A 567 -17.72 -1.31 28.35
N SER A 568 -19.04 -1.20 28.46
CA SER A 568 -19.82 -0.18 27.76
C SER A 568 -19.65 1.24 28.34
N THR A 569 -18.88 1.40 29.42
CA THR A 569 -18.56 2.70 30.02
C THR A 569 -17.21 3.27 29.56
N SER A 570 -16.44 2.49 28.79
CA SER A 570 -15.21 2.99 28.16
C SER A 570 -15.56 3.97 27.03
N ASP A 571 -15.04 5.18 27.12
CA ASP A 571 -15.16 6.19 26.06
C ASP A 571 -13.98 6.15 25.06
N ARG A 572 -13.16 5.09 25.11
CA ARG A 572 -11.95 4.98 24.28
C ARG A 572 -11.82 3.61 23.60
N PRO A 573 -11.37 3.56 22.33
CA PRO A 573 -11.00 2.33 21.66
C PRO A 573 -9.86 1.59 22.35
N ARG A 574 -9.68 0.31 22.01
CA ARG A 574 -8.53 -0.48 22.47
C ARG A 574 -7.25 0.09 21.88
N ARG A 575 -6.26 0.35 22.73
CA ARG A 575 -4.99 0.98 22.36
C ARG A 575 -3.84 0.42 23.20
N PRO A 576 -2.61 0.42 22.68
CA PRO A 576 -1.47 -0.06 23.43
C PRO A 576 -1.17 0.86 24.60
N ALA A 577 -0.82 0.26 25.75
CA ALA A 577 -0.46 1.01 26.94
C ALA A 577 0.70 1.98 26.66
N LYS A 578 0.65 3.17 27.28
CA LYS A 578 1.74 4.14 27.22
C LYS A 578 2.85 3.72 28.18
N SER A 579 4.09 3.76 27.70
CA SER A 579 5.27 3.43 28.50
C SER A 579 5.75 4.64 29.31
N PRO A 580 5.78 4.59 30.65
CA PRO A 580 6.38 5.65 31.47
C PRO A 580 7.87 5.84 31.16
N LEU A 581 8.57 4.75 30.81
CA LEU A 581 9.97 4.80 30.38
C LEU A 581 10.15 5.64 29.11
N HIS A 582 9.23 5.52 28.16
CA HIS A 582 9.27 6.34 26.95
C HIS A 582 9.12 7.83 27.27
N GLN A 583 8.23 8.20 28.19
CA GLN A 583 8.06 9.59 28.61
C GLN A 583 9.34 10.16 29.24
N GLU A 584 10.01 9.39 30.10
CA GLU A 584 11.30 9.80 30.69
C GLU A 584 12.42 9.89 29.66
N LEU A 585 12.46 8.98 28.67
CA LEU A 585 13.39 9.07 27.54
C LEU A 585 13.18 10.35 26.72
N VAL A 586 11.93 10.71 26.45
CA VAL A 586 11.58 11.95 25.74
C VAL A 586 12.02 13.17 26.53
N LYS A 587 11.72 13.25 27.83
CA LYS A 587 12.18 14.36 28.70
C LYS A 587 13.70 14.49 28.72
N THR A 588 14.40 13.36 28.86
CA THR A 588 15.88 13.32 28.86
C THR A 588 16.42 13.80 27.51
N ARG A 589 15.81 13.37 26.41
CA ARG A 589 16.22 13.79 25.06
C ARG A 589 15.97 15.28 24.82
N ILE A 590 14.85 15.82 25.29
CA ILE A 590 14.55 17.26 25.23
C ILE A 590 15.62 18.05 25.99
N ALA A 591 16.01 17.60 27.19
CA ALA A 591 17.04 18.27 27.99
C ALA A 591 18.42 18.24 27.29
N SER A 592 18.82 17.10 26.70
CA SER A 592 20.06 17.00 25.92
C SER A 592 20.03 17.92 24.69
N LEU A 593 18.93 17.93 23.92
CA LEU A 593 18.81 18.79 22.74
C LEU A 593 18.85 20.28 23.11
N ARG A 594 18.31 20.68 24.26
CA ARG A 594 18.42 22.06 24.77
C ARG A 594 19.86 22.45 25.07
N ALA A 595 20.64 21.56 25.68
CA ALA A 595 22.06 21.81 25.95
C ALA A 595 22.87 21.95 24.64
N GLU A 596 22.49 21.23 23.60
CA GLU A 596 23.17 21.20 22.29
C GLU A 596 22.76 22.34 21.35
N ILE A 597 21.86 23.27 21.73
CA ILE A 597 21.33 24.33 20.84
C ILE A 597 22.44 25.19 20.22
N ALA A 598 23.46 25.53 21.02
CA ALA A 598 24.57 26.39 20.64
C ALA A 598 25.80 25.63 20.10
N GLU A 599 25.71 24.30 19.98
CA GLU A 599 26.79 23.46 19.47
C GLU A 599 26.64 23.21 17.96
N GLY A 600 27.78 23.09 17.26
CA GLY A 600 27.84 22.85 15.83
C GLY A 600 28.58 23.95 15.07
N GLY A 601 28.32 24.05 13.78
CA GLY A 601 28.88 25.07 12.91
C GLY A 601 27.97 25.42 11.74
N LEU A 602 28.57 25.77 10.59
CA LEU A 602 27.85 26.25 9.41
C LEU A 602 26.75 25.29 8.93
N ARG A 603 26.98 23.98 9.04
CA ARG A 603 26.03 22.95 8.59
C ARG A 603 24.77 22.94 9.44
N GLU A 604 24.91 23.00 10.74
CA GLU A 604 23.81 23.09 11.70
C GLU A 604 23.03 24.38 11.49
N ALA A 605 23.72 25.50 11.27
CA ALA A 605 23.10 26.79 10.96
C ALA A 605 22.27 26.75 9.67
N LEU A 606 22.82 26.19 8.59
CA LEU A 606 22.13 26.04 7.31
C LEU A 606 20.93 25.10 7.39
N ALA A 607 21.09 23.93 8.02
CA ALA A 607 20.00 22.99 8.22
C ALA A 607 18.86 23.62 9.04
N ARG A 608 19.20 24.36 10.10
CA ARG A 608 18.25 25.07 10.95
C ARG A 608 17.52 26.17 10.17
N ALA A 609 18.24 26.96 9.38
CA ALA A 609 17.65 28.01 8.55
C ALA A 609 16.72 27.43 7.46
N LEU A 610 17.16 26.37 6.78
CA LEU A 610 16.37 25.65 5.77
C LEU A 610 15.04 25.15 6.35
N LEU A 611 15.08 24.49 7.50
CA LEU A 611 13.89 23.97 8.18
C LEU A 611 12.97 25.10 8.66
N PHE A 612 13.52 26.19 9.21
CA PHE A 612 12.74 27.32 9.70
C PHE A 612 11.98 28.03 8.57
N VAL A 613 12.64 28.32 7.46
CA VAL A 613 11.99 28.95 6.30
C VAL A 613 11.04 27.97 5.60
N GLY A 614 11.48 26.71 5.40
CA GLY A 614 10.67 25.67 4.78
C GLY A 614 9.35 25.37 5.52
N LYS A 615 9.36 25.43 6.86
CA LYS A 615 8.16 25.25 7.70
C LYS A 615 7.06 26.28 7.40
N ALA A 616 7.36 27.42 6.78
CA ALA A 616 6.35 28.41 6.38
C ALA A 616 5.69 28.12 5.03
N ARG A 617 6.06 27.04 4.33
CA ARG A 617 5.56 26.69 2.99
C ARG A 617 4.56 25.52 2.97
N ASP A 618 4.01 25.19 4.14
CA ASP A 618 2.99 24.14 4.36
C ASP A 618 3.35 22.74 3.81
N GLY A 619 4.61 22.47 3.47
CA GLY A 619 5.07 21.17 3.01
C GLY A 619 6.48 21.19 2.40
N ALA A 620 7.02 20.00 2.16
CA ALA A 620 8.26 19.79 1.41
C ALA A 620 7.94 19.24 0.02
N ASP A 621 8.65 19.71 -1.00
CA ASP A 621 8.44 19.34 -2.40
C ASP A 621 9.75 18.78 -3.00
N GLU A 622 9.64 17.81 -3.90
CA GLU A 622 10.75 17.17 -4.63
C GLU A 622 11.79 18.14 -5.20
N ARG A 623 11.37 19.32 -5.68
CA ARG A 623 12.26 20.29 -6.32
C ARG A 623 13.34 20.80 -5.37
N GLY A 624 12.99 21.06 -4.11
CA GLY A 624 13.93 21.51 -3.09
C GLY A 624 14.96 20.44 -2.75
N PHE A 625 14.54 19.17 -2.76
CA PHE A 625 15.45 18.04 -2.53
C PHE A 625 16.35 17.77 -3.74
N GLU A 626 15.83 17.83 -4.96
CA GLU A 626 16.65 17.71 -6.17
C GLU A 626 17.67 18.85 -6.26
N ALA A 627 17.32 20.09 -5.84
CA ALA A 627 18.29 21.18 -5.72
C ALA A 627 19.42 20.82 -4.75
N ILE A 628 19.11 20.25 -3.57
CA ILE A 628 20.13 19.74 -2.62
C ILE A 628 20.99 18.65 -3.27
N ARG A 629 20.40 17.72 -4.03
CA ARG A 629 21.16 16.67 -4.75
C ARG A 629 22.09 17.25 -5.81
N ARG A 630 21.64 18.23 -6.59
CA ARG A 630 22.45 18.88 -7.64
C ARG A 630 23.62 19.66 -7.05
N LEU A 631 23.38 20.42 -5.98
CA LEU A 631 24.42 21.12 -5.24
C LEU A 631 25.46 20.16 -4.67
N ARG A 632 25.02 19.01 -4.14
CA ARG A 632 25.91 17.94 -3.71
C ARG A 632 26.75 17.39 -4.87
N ARG A 633 26.17 17.16 -6.06
CA ARG A 633 26.95 16.68 -7.23
C ARG A 633 27.94 17.72 -7.75
N ALA A 634 27.60 19.01 -7.71
CA ALA A 634 28.42 20.10 -8.23
C ALA A 634 29.67 20.40 -7.39
N HIS A 635 29.71 20.00 -6.11
CA HIS A 635 30.82 20.27 -5.19
C HIS A 635 31.38 18.98 -4.52
N PRO A 636 32.13 18.13 -5.27
CA PRO A 636 32.59 16.82 -4.78
C PRO A 636 33.65 16.88 -3.66
N THR A 637 34.39 17.99 -3.56
CA THR A 637 35.52 18.19 -2.62
C THR A 637 35.11 18.75 -1.26
N ALA A 638 33.89 19.28 -1.12
CA ALA A 638 33.34 19.63 0.18
C ALA A 638 32.97 18.33 0.91
N SER A 639 33.44 18.10 2.15
CA SER A 639 33.23 16.84 2.88
C SER A 639 31.75 16.48 3.03
N GLN A 640 31.23 15.68 2.09
CA GLN A 640 29.80 15.43 1.95
C GLN A 640 29.31 14.48 3.05
N LEU A 641 28.23 14.85 3.71
CA LEU A 641 27.51 13.94 4.59
C LEU A 641 26.94 12.80 3.74
N THR A 642 27.03 11.57 4.25
CA THR A 642 26.22 10.47 3.71
C THR A 642 24.73 10.78 3.91
N LEU A 643 23.84 10.16 3.14
CA LEU A 643 22.41 10.38 3.29
C LEU A 643 21.91 10.11 4.74
N PRO A 644 22.37 9.05 5.44
CA PRO A 644 22.04 8.84 6.85
C PRO A 644 22.55 9.95 7.78
N GLN A 645 23.76 10.48 7.54
CA GLN A 645 24.30 11.59 8.32
C GLN A 645 23.51 12.89 8.09
N PHE A 646 23.12 13.16 6.84
CA PHE A 646 22.28 14.30 6.49
C PHE A 646 20.89 14.19 7.13
N LYS A 647 20.26 13.02 7.06
CA LYS A 647 19.01 12.70 7.76
C LYS A 647 19.12 12.93 9.26
N ALA A 648 20.20 12.46 9.90
CA ALA A 648 20.42 12.66 11.33
C ALA A 648 20.59 14.15 11.69
N LEU A 649 21.32 14.91 10.87
CA LEU A 649 21.49 16.36 11.04
C LEU A 649 20.15 17.09 10.94
N LEU A 650 19.37 16.87 9.87
CA LEU A 650 18.07 17.50 9.69
C LEU A 650 17.11 17.17 10.82
N ARG A 651 17.03 15.88 11.21
CA ARG A 651 16.17 15.46 12.33
C ARG A 651 16.56 16.12 13.64
N LYS A 652 17.86 16.21 13.96
CA LYS A 652 18.34 16.89 15.17
C LYS A 652 17.98 18.38 15.16
N GLN A 653 18.25 19.08 14.07
CA GLN A 653 17.94 20.52 13.96
C GLN A 653 16.43 20.79 13.94
N TYR A 654 15.63 19.88 13.37
CA TYR A 654 14.17 19.95 13.42
C TYR A 654 13.65 19.89 14.86
N PHE A 655 14.12 18.92 15.66
CA PHE A 655 13.70 18.84 17.07
C PHE A 655 14.18 20.03 17.89
N ILE A 656 15.38 20.56 17.64
CA ILE A 656 15.86 21.79 18.30
C ILE A 656 14.90 22.96 18.03
N LEU A 657 14.49 23.17 16.78
CA LEU A 657 13.50 24.20 16.40
C LEU A 657 12.12 23.95 17.02
N LEU A 658 11.69 22.69 17.10
CA LEU A 658 10.40 22.32 17.67
C LEU A 658 10.35 22.58 19.19
N ILE A 659 11.45 22.32 19.90
CA ILE A 659 11.54 22.44 21.35
C ILE A 659 11.64 23.91 21.80
N ASP A 660 12.46 24.70 21.12
CA ASP A 660 12.69 26.12 21.43
C ASP A 660 13.15 26.89 20.18
N GLU A 661 12.18 27.34 19.38
CA GLU A 661 12.43 28.01 18.10
C GLU A 661 13.25 29.29 18.27
N GLU A 662 12.97 30.09 19.30
CA GLU A 662 13.65 31.37 19.53
C GLU A 662 15.10 31.17 19.99
N ALA A 663 15.36 30.27 20.94
CA ALA A 663 16.72 29.97 21.36
C ALA A 663 17.54 29.34 20.21
N ALA A 664 16.91 28.48 19.41
CA ALA A 664 17.53 27.89 18.22
C ALA A 664 17.96 28.96 17.21
N LEU A 665 17.10 29.93 16.91
CA LEU A 665 17.43 31.02 15.98
C LEU A 665 18.48 31.97 16.55
N ALA A 666 18.39 32.32 17.83
CA ALA A 666 19.36 33.19 18.50
C ALA A 666 20.78 32.60 18.55
N ALA A 667 20.91 31.27 18.44
CA ALA A 667 22.21 30.60 18.37
C ALA A 667 22.85 30.63 16.98
N ILE A 668 22.11 30.88 15.88
CA ILE A 668 22.64 30.87 14.51
C ILE A 668 23.91 31.73 14.35
N PRO A 669 23.96 32.99 14.81
CA PRO A 669 25.16 33.83 14.64
C PRO A 669 26.44 33.23 15.25
N LYS A 670 26.32 32.40 16.30
CA LYS A 670 27.45 31.73 16.97
C LYS A 670 27.93 30.48 16.22
N LEU A 671 27.10 29.90 15.37
CA LEU A 671 27.40 28.72 14.58
C LEU A 671 28.05 29.06 13.23
N LEU A 672 27.96 30.32 12.80
CA LEU A 672 28.50 30.77 11.52
C LEU A 672 30.00 31.06 11.60
N PRO A 673 30.76 30.81 10.52
CA PRO A 673 32.19 31.13 10.45
C PRO A 673 32.40 32.65 10.59
N GLU A 674 33.59 33.10 10.99
CA GLU A 674 33.89 34.55 11.05
C GLU A 674 33.95 35.20 9.65
N ASP A 675 34.25 34.40 8.62
CA ASP A 675 34.35 34.85 7.23
C ASP A 675 32.98 35.22 6.63
N LEU A 676 32.83 36.49 6.23
CA LEU A 676 31.62 37.03 5.62
C LEU A 676 31.36 36.47 4.21
N ASP A 677 32.40 36.16 3.45
CA ASP A 677 32.26 35.60 2.10
C ASP A 677 31.70 34.17 2.18
N GLU A 678 32.16 33.40 3.17
CA GLU A 678 31.64 32.06 3.44
C GLU A 678 30.17 32.11 3.88
N ARG A 679 29.77 33.09 4.70
CA ARG A 679 28.36 33.32 5.08
C ARG A 679 27.50 33.70 3.89
N HIS A 680 27.97 34.61 3.03
CA HIS A 680 27.27 35.00 1.81
C HIS A 680 27.08 33.81 0.87
N SER A 681 28.12 33.02 0.65
CA SER A 681 28.05 31.81 -0.17
C SER A 681 27.04 30.81 0.40
N ALA A 682 27.10 30.56 1.71
CA ALA A 682 26.19 29.65 2.39
C ALA A 682 24.72 30.11 2.32
N PHE A 683 24.47 31.40 2.52
CA PHE A 683 23.12 31.97 2.40
C PHE A 683 22.58 31.92 0.97
N ASN A 684 23.45 32.13 -0.03
CA ASN A 684 23.07 31.98 -1.44
C ASN A 684 22.65 30.55 -1.77
N VAL A 685 23.38 29.55 -1.27
CA VAL A 685 23.01 28.14 -1.41
C VAL A 685 21.65 27.85 -0.76
N LEU A 686 21.43 28.35 0.46
CA LEU A 686 20.13 28.24 1.14
C LEU A 686 18.99 28.84 0.30
N ARG A 687 19.22 30.04 -0.25
CA ARG A 687 18.24 30.73 -1.09
C ARG A 687 17.93 29.93 -2.36
N GLU A 688 18.94 29.44 -3.06
CA GLU A 688 18.78 28.64 -4.27
C GLU A 688 17.95 27.37 -4.01
N VAL A 689 18.23 26.66 -2.91
CA VAL A 689 17.45 25.47 -2.51
C VAL A 689 15.99 25.81 -2.22
N LEU A 690 15.72 26.94 -1.57
CA LEU A 690 14.36 27.36 -1.27
C LEU A 690 13.64 27.86 -2.53
N GLU A 691 14.27 28.66 -3.37
CA GLU A 691 13.69 29.17 -4.63
C GLU A 691 13.43 28.06 -5.66
N ALA A 692 14.11 26.92 -5.56
CA ALA A 692 13.87 25.74 -6.40
C ALA A 692 12.41 25.24 -6.34
N SER A 693 11.74 25.35 -5.19
CA SER A 693 10.32 25.00 -5.02
C SER A 693 9.36 26.13 -5.44
N GLY A 694 9.87 27.18 -6.09
CA GLY A 694 9.14 28.38 -6.49
C GLY A 694 9.43 29.57 -5.57
N ALA A 695 8.99 30.75 -6.00
CA ALA A 695 9.26 32.04 -5.34
C ALA A 695 8.99 32.04 -3.82
N ILE A 696 9.93 32.60 -3.06
CA ILE A 696 9.79 32.77 -1.61
C ILE A 696 8.90 34.00 -1.35
N ALA A 697 7.67 33.77 -0.88
CA ALA A 697 6.68 34.82 -0.63
C ALA A 697 6.01 34.67 0.75
N GLY A 698 5.31 35.72 1.18
CA GLY A 698 4.54 35.73 2.43
C GLY A 698 5.39 35.43 3.67
N ALA A 699 4.87 34.55 4.55
CA ALA A 699 5.55 34.17 5.79
C ALA A 699 6.94 33.55 5.57
N ALA A 700 7.16 32.88 4.43
CA ALA A 700 8.48 32.33 4.10
C ALA A 700 9.50 33.44 3.79
N ALA A 701 9.08 34.54 3.15
CA ALA A 701 9.95 35.69 2.87
C ALA A 701 10.35 36.40 4.16
N GLU A 702 9.41 36.62 5.08
CA GLU A 702 9.69 37.21 6.40
C GLU A 702 10.70 36.37 7.21
N ARG A 703 10.55 35.03 7.16
CA ARG A 703 11.50 34.11 7.77
C ARG A 703 12.87 34.14 7.09
N MET A 704 12.91 34.28 5.77
CA MET A 704 14.15 34.38 5.00
C MET A 704 14.92 35.67 5.35
N GLU A 705 14.24 36.82 5.43
CA GLU A 705 14.84 38.08 5.89
C GLU A 705 15.35 37.99 7.34
N ARG A 706 14.62 37.28 8.20
CA ARG A 706 15.07 37.01 9.57
C ARG A 706 16.37 36.20 9.57
N VAL A 707 16.46 35.16 8.75
CA VAL A 707 17.69 34.37 8.58
C VAL A 707 18.82 35.22 8.00
N GLU A 708 18.57 36.06 7.00
CA GLU A 708 19.57 36.95 6.39
C GLU A 708 20.23 37.87 7.43
N ARG A 709 19.41 38.46 8.32
CA ARG A 709 19.90 39.26 9.45
C ARG A 709 20.71 38.43 10.43
N LEU A 710 20.31 37.20 10.74
CA LEU A 710 21.06 36.30 11.62
C LEU A 710 22.40 35.85 10.98
N PHE A 711 22.49 35.85 9.66
CA PHE A 711 23.75 35.62 8.93
C PHE A 711 24.66 36.86 8.91
N GLY A 712 24.15 38.02 9.34
CA GLY A 712 24.91 39.28 9.32
C GLY A 712 25.02 39.89 7.91
N LEU A 713 24.12 39.52 7.00
CA LEU A 713 24.11 39.96 5.60
C LEU A 713 23.10 41.08 5.32
N GLY A 714 22.34 41.48 6.34
CA GLY A 714 21.38 42.58 6.23
C GLY A 714 22.05 43.89 5.86
N SER A 715 21.46 44.63 4.93
CA SER A 715 21.98 45.91 4.45
C SER A 715 22.19 46.91 5.59
N GLU A 716 23.36 47.54 5.64
CA GLU A 716 23.47 48.88 6.23
C GLU A 716 22.45 49.76 5.50
N THR A 717 21.41 50.18 6.21
CA THR A 717 20.50 51.21 5.73
C THR A 717 21.30 52.50 5.53
N VAL A 718 21.77 52.75 4.30
CA VAL A 718 22.30 54.06 3.91
C VAL A 718 21.14 55.06 4.05
N PRO A 719 21.24 56.09 4.92
CA PRO A 719 20.17 57.06 5.07
C PRO A 719 20.01 57.82 3.76
N PHE A 720 18.81 57.79 3.20
CA PHE A 720 18.43 58.57 2.03
C PHE A 720 18.60 60.06 2.39
N ALA A 721 19.72 60.65 1.98
CA ALA A 721 19.98 62.06 2.13
C ALA A 721 18.95 62.84 1.29
N ALA A 722 18.02 63.48 1.98
CA ALA A 722 17.07 64.42 1.40
C ALA A 722 17.83 65.53 0.63
N ARG A 723 17.82 65.47 -0.70
CA ARG A 723 18.23 66.60 -1.54
C ARG A 723 17.13 67.65 -1.51
N LYS A 724 17.43 68.77 -0.84
CA LYS A 724 16.67 70.02 -0.88
C LYS A 724 16.49 70.54 -2.31
N SER A 725 15.29 71.08 -2.51
CA SER A 725 14.79 71.85 -3.65
C SER A 725 15.64 73.05 -4.10
N ALA A 726 15.63 73.34 -5.40
CA ALA A 726 15.36 74.64 -6.04
C ALA A 726 15.51 74.48 -7.57
N ARG A 727 14.82 75.15 -8.50
CA ARG A 727 13.64 76.02 -8.62
C ARG A 727 13.73 76.56 -10.06
N GLU A 728 12.66 76.44 -10.86
CA GLU A 728 12.32 77.26 -12.06
C GLU A 728 13.36 77.30 -13.24
N ARG A 729 13.03 77.34 -14.54
CA ARG A 729 11.97 78.10 -15.24
C ARG A 729 11.98 77.74 -16.76
N LYS A 730 10.77 77.72 -17.35
CA LYS A 730 10.37 78.26 -18.67
C LYS A 730 10.75 77.58 -20.01
N THR A 731 9.68 77.24 -20.76
CA THR A 731 9.38 77.47 -22.21
C THR A 731 10.50 77.13 -23.20
N SER A 732 10.31 76.28 -24.21
CA SER A 732 9.19 76.06 -25.14
C SER A 732 9.20 74.63 -25.65
#